data_AF-A0A961CNN4-F1
#
_entry.id   AF-A0A961CNN4-F1
#
_cell.length_a   1.000
_cell.length_b   1.000
_cell.length_c   1.000
_cell.angle_alpha   90.00
_cell.angle_beta   90.00
_cell.angle_gamma   90.00
#
_symmetry.space_group_name_H-M   'P 1'
#
loop_
_entity.id
_entity.type
_entity.pdbx_description
1 polymer ?
#
loop_
_entity_poly.entity_id
_entity_poly.type
_entity_poly.pdbx_seq_one_letter_code
_entity_poly.pdbx_strand_id
1 'polypeptide(L)'
;MAEQSLVVNISLSDPGRDYDESVEFLGRSFRIVRVGTGGSVRGAIEELHKWSGAAAAIGVSGVHDALVSGTCKGNPGKLRRAAEKSAGAVVTDGHRLRTVLQEWTIRHLTGEMPGYFANARVVVLGGPNHYRTTRVLSESTQNMFFADPAVEYGLADIRTPFELFERAVSASGWLLEKLPSLVVSTATGPARKIIESRVRKALRDCDVVVATFRELARFELDDLKGKTLISTSIGSERLNSLRERGVDLILDDVPQPFDQVVVNEATLEALMLVAGEAEESRLSDDDLLEMIQSAQLQPRILYPSGFKRRSRFAFVIHPLSQEYFRNVKPLDAVAEVAPGIFMDGVEKLMAHAPPFVYSHVTGITSPTGAEVEGWLITVGGTPKELMAHDPEFTYSRLLAAADMAKKMGAQIMGLGAFTKVVGDAGVTVAKRAPLPITTGNSYSASGALWAAHDAVRRLGIADVDAKGHIKGKAMVVGATGAIGSVCARLLAMAADELWLVSIEPAKLLALKADIERDNPRAAIHVGADADEHIADMDVIVTATSGAGKKVLDIMKVKPGAVITDVARPLDLSAEDVAKRPDVLVIESGEIELPGDPQMKGIGLPKGVAYACLAETIVLALEGRYETFTVGRNIEWEKVKEIYRLGLKHGMKLAAISGVNGVYTDSDLARIRELALAKREESRP
;
A
#
# COMPACT_ATOMS: atom_id res chain seq x y z
N MET A 1 41.82 -22.24 31.96
CA MET A 1 40.57 -22.19 31.17
C MET A 1 39.68 -21.20 31.88
N ALA A 2 39.22 -20.15 31.20
CA ALA A 2 38.23 -19.25 31.81
C ALA A 2 37.01 -20.09 32.20
N GLU A 3 36.52 -19.91 33.42
CA GLU A 3 35.36 -20.65 33.94
C GLU A 3 34.14 -20.26 33.11
N GLN A 4 33.64 -21.20 32.30
CA GLN A 4 32.47 -20.96 31.45
C GLN A 4 31.21 -20.98 32.31
N SER A 5 30.46 -19.89 32.33
CA SER A 5 29.17 -19.85 33.02
C SER A 5 28.15 -20.72 32.28
N LEU A 6 27.41 -21.54 33.03
CA LEU A 6 26.39 -22.43 32.49
C LEU A 6 25.02 -21.74 32.48
N VAL A 7 24.37 -21.70 31.32
CA VAL A 7 22.97 -21.27 31.17
C VAL A 7 22.14 -22.44 30.65
N VAL A 8 21.00 -22.73 31.29
CA VAL A 8 20.15 -23.86 30.91
C VAL A 8 18.75 -23.37 30.52
N ASN A 9 18.27 -23.75 29.34
CA ASN A 9 16.90 -23.52 28.90
C ASN A 9 16.07 -24.80 29.07
N ILE A 10 15.15 -24.80 30.03
CA ILE A 10 14.19 -25.87 30.26
C ILE A 10 12.92 -25.54 29.48
N SER A 11 12.67 -26.32 28.43
CA SER A 11 11.59 -26.08 27.49
C SER A 11 10.52 -27.18 27.60
N LEU A 12 9.24 -26.80 27.67
CA LEU A 12 8.15 -27.78 27.53
C LEU A 12 7.98 -28.29 26.09
N SER A 13 8.77 -27.77 25.14
CA SER A 13 8.77 -28.28 23.77
C SER A 13 9.47 -29.64 23.66
N ASP A 14 9.39 -30.22 22.46
CA ASP A 14 10.02 -31.49 22.11
C ASP A 14 11.55 -31.49 22.36
N PRO A 15 12.11 -32.61 22.84
CA PRO A 15 13.55 -32.77 23.09
C PRO A 15 14.40 -32.96 21.82
N GLY A 16 13.79 -33.20 20.64
CA GLY A 16 14.52 -33.34 19.37
C GLY A 16 15.25 -32.07 18.90
N ARG A 17 15.21 -30.99 19.68
CA ARG A 17 15.89 -29.71 19.44
C ARG A 17 16.82 -29.34 20.59
N ASP A 18 17.13 -30.30 21.46
CA ASP A 18 18.06 -30.11 22.56
C ASP A 18 19.47 -29.93 22.02
N TYR A 19 20.24 -29.10 22.70
CA TYR A 19 21.61 -28.77 22.33
C TYR A 19 22.43 -28.50 23.57
N ASP A 20 23.75 -28.59 23.41
CA ASP A 20 24.75 -28.32 24.44
C ASP A 20 25.97 -27.72 23.73
N GLU A 21 26.06 -26.40 23.75
CA GLU A 21 26.99 -25.64 22.90
C GLU A 21 27.77 -24.61 23.72
N SER A 22 28.99 -24.30 23.29
CA SER A 22 29.76 -23.18 23.82
C SER A 22 29.62 -21.97 22.92
N VAL A 23 29.26 -20.81 23.50
CA VAL A 23 29.06 -19.55 22.79
C VAL A 23 29.80 -18.40 23.48
N GLU A 24 30.05 -17.33 22.72
CA GLU A 24 30.56 -16.08 23.27
C GLU A 24 29.47 -15.01 23.19
N PHE A 25 29.19 -14.33 24.30
CA PHE A 25 28.19 -13.26 24.36
C PHE A 25 28.69 -12.15 25.28
N LEU A 26 28.65 -10.90 24.82
CA LEU A 26 29.14 -9.72 25.55
C LEU A 26 30.57 -9.90 26.11
N GLY A 27 31.46 -10.52 25.32
CA GLY A 27 32.86 -10.76 25.69
C GLY A 27 33.07 -11.84 26.77
N ARG A 28 32.05 -12.63 27.10
CA ARG A 28 32.11 -13.74 28.05
C ARG A 28 31.80 -15.07 27.37
N SER A 29 32.47 -16.13 27.81
CA SER A 29 32.22 -17.50 27.33
C SER A 29 31.15 -18.19 28.16
N PHE A 30 30.14 -18.74 27.48
CA PHE A 30 29.04 -19.48 28.08
C PHE A 30 28.97 -20.90 27.54
N ARG A 31 28.52 -21.83 28.38
CA ARG A 31 27.95 -23.10 27.93
C ARG A 31 26.43 -22.99 28.01
N ILE A 32 25.75 -23.18 26.89
CA ILE A 32 24.29 -23.14 26.81
C ILE A 32 23.74 -24.53 26.57
N VAL A 33 22.80 -24.94 27.42
CA VAL A 33 22.14 -26.25 27.33
C VAL A 33 20.65 -26.05 27.19
N ARG A 34 20.02 -26.64 26.18
CA ARG A 34 18.56 -26.70 26.07
C ARG A 34 18.08 -28.12 26.33
N VAL A 35 17.11 -28.26 27.24
CA VAL A 35 16.48 -29.54 27.60
C VAL A 35 14.97 -29.45 27.38
N GLY A 36 14.44 -30.34 26.54
CA GLY A 36 13.03 -30.46 26.20
C GLY A 36 12.33 -31.52 27.06
N THR A 37 11.13 -31.20 27.55
CA THR A 37 10.38 -32.13 28.42
C THR A 37 9.15 -32.73 27.74
N GLY A 38 8.93 -32.44 26.45
CA GLY A 38 7.83 -33.03 25.66
C GLY A 38 6.45 -32.76 26.27
N GLY A 39 6.26 -31.56 26.82
CA GLY A 39 5.06 -31.12 27.50
C GLY A 39 4.95 -31.53 28.98
N SER A 40 5.89 -32.30 29.52
CA SER A 40 5.85 -32.76 30.91
C SER A 40 6.20 -31.63 31.89
N VAL A 41 5.19 -31.12 32.61
CA VAL A 41 5.40 -30.13 33.69
C VAL A 41 6.21 -30.75 34.82
N ARG A 42 5.96 -32.02 35.15
CA ARG A 42 6.73 -32.73 36.18
C ARG A 42 8.19 -32.86 35.79
N GLY A 43 8.45 -33.28 34.54
CA GLY A 43 9.82 -33.41 34.02
C GLY A 43 10.55 -32.06 34.00
N ALA A 44 9.85 -30.96 33.66
CA ALA A 44 10.43 -29.62 33.74
C ALA A 44 10.83 -29.22 35.16
N ILE A 45 10.04 -29.58 36.18
CA ILE A 45 10.37 -29.34 37.59
C ILE A 45 11.57 -30.21 38.03
N GLU A 46 11.64 -31.46 37.59
CA GLU A 46 12.76 -32.36 37.87
C GLU A 46 14.08 -31.83 37.27
N GLU A 47 14.06 -31.38 36.01
CA GLU A 47 15.21 -30.72 35.40
C GLU A 47 15.54 -29.39 36.09
N LEU A 48 14.54 -28.61 36.50
CA LEU A 48 14.76 -27.35 37.24
C LEU A 48 15.54 -27.62 38.53
N HIS A 49 15.13 -28.62 39.32
CA HIS A 49 15.83 -28.99 40.55
C HIS A 49 17.25 -29.50 40.29
N LYS A 50 17.44 -30.31 39.24
CA LYS A 50 18.73 -30.85 38.83
C LYS A 50 19.73 -29.75 38.46
N TRP A 51 19.29 -28.74 37.71
CA TRP A 51 20.16 -27.68 37.20
C TRP A 51 20.29 -26.48 38.16
N SER A 52 19.36 -26.30 39.10
CA SER A 52 19.36 -25.17 40.04
C SER A 52 20.67 -25.02 40.81
N GLY A 53 21.39 -26.10 41.13
CA GLY A 53 22.66 -26.02 41.85
C GLY A 53 23.92 -25.84 40.98
N ALA A 54 23.78 -25.89 39.65
CA ALA A 54 24.92 -25.91 38.72
C ALA A 54 24.87 -24.82 37.65
N ALA A 55 23.68 -24.37 37.27
CA ALA A 55 23.50 -23.31 36.28
C ALA A 55 23.60 -21.93 36.94
N ALA A 56 24.28 -21.00 36.29
CA ALA A 56 24.30 -19.60 36.68
C ALA A 56 22.90 -18.95 36.48
N ALA A 57 22.21 -19.33 35.40
CA ALA A 57 20.82 -18.95 35.17
C ALA A 57 20.05 -20.03 34.40
N ILE A 58 18.73 -20.04 34.60
CA ILE A 58 17.80 -20.98 33.96
C ILE A 58 16.69 -20.20 33.24
N GLY A 59 16.57 -20.42 31.93
CA GLY A 59 15.42 -20.00 31.14
C GLY A 59 14.31 -21.06 31.16
N VAL A 60 13.06 -20.68 31.38
CA VAL A 60 11.89 -21.56 31.26
C VAL A 60 11.07 -21.15 30.05
N SER A 61 10.83 -22.07 29.12
CA SER A 61 10.19 -21.74 27.84
C SER A 61 9.19 -22.80 27.33
N GLY A 62 8.47 -22.47 26.26
CA GLY A 62 7.61 -23.43 25.56
C GLY A 62 6.30 -23.80 26.27
N VAL A 63 5.97 -23.15 27.40
CA VAL A 63 4.72 -23.38 28.13
C VAL A 63 3.51 -23.15 27.24
N HIS A 64 3.47 -22.00 26.56
CA HIS A 64 2.37 -21.65 25.66
C HIS A 64 2.23 -22.63 24.49
N ASP A 65 3.32 -22.90 23.79
CA ASP A 65 3.35 -23.85 22.67
C ASP A 65 2.85 -25.23 23.09
N ALA A 66 3.19 -25.69 24.30
CA ALA A 66 2.71 -26.96 24.84
C ALA A 66 1.19 -26.94 25.16
N LEU A 67 0.67 -25.81 25.63
CA LEU A 67 -0.78 -25.63 25.87
C LEU A 67 -1.56 -25.61 24.57
N VAL A 68 -1.12 -24.81 23.58
CA VAL A 68 -1.77 -24.69 22.27
C VAL A 68 -1.77 -26.01 21.52
N SER A 69 -0.67 -26.76 21.58
CA SER A 69 -0.56 -28.07 20.92
C SER A 69 -1.28 -29.19 21.67
N GLY A 70 -1.83 -28.92 22.86
CA GLY A 70 -2.45 -29.95 23.71
C GLY A 70 -1.48 -30.99 24.23
N THR A 71 -0.17 -30.71 24.18
CA THR A 71 0.89 -31.62 24.65
C THR A 71 1.24 -31.40 26.12
N CYS A 72 0.81 -30.28 26.73
CA CYS A 72 1.06 -29.97 28.13
C CYS A 72 0.43 -31.00 29.07
N LYS A 73 1.29 -31.74 29.78
CA LYS A 73 0.93 -32.77 30.78
C LYS A 73 1.23 -32.22 32.17
N GLY A 74 0.19 -31.72 32.83
CA GLY A 74 0.26 -31.15 34.19
C GLY A 74 -0.19 -29.70 34.24
N ASN A 75 -0.01 -29.05 35.40
CA ASN A 75 -0.41 -27.66 35.63
C ASN A 75 0.82 -26.72 35.55
N PRO A 76 0.93 -25.86 34.52
CA PRO A 76 2.04 -24.90 34.37
C PRO A 76 2.27 -24.00 35.58
N GLY A 77 1.22 -23.66 36.34
CA GLY A 77 1.35 -22.89 37.58
C GLY A 77 2.14 -23.61 38.68
N LYS A 78 2.30 -24.94 38.61
CA LYS A 78 3.24 -25.67 39.48
C LYS A 78 4.69 -25.41 39.08
N LEU A 79 4.99 -25.37 37.78
CA LEU A 79 6.33 -25.04 37.28
C LEU A 79 6.70 -23.59 37.62
N ARG A 80 5.78 -22.64 37.41
CA ARG A 80 6.00 -21.24 37.81
C ARG A 80 6.33 -21.12 39.31
N ARG A 81 5.54 -21.75 40.18
CA ARG A 81 5.80 -21.75 41.64
C ARG A 81 7.10 -22.47 42.01
N ALA A 82 7.53 -23.47 41.24
CA ALA A 82 8.81 -24.13 41.46
C ALA A 82 9.98 -23.22 41.05
N ALA A 83 9.86 -22.52 39.92
CA ALA A 83 10.81 -21.51 39.46
C ALA A 83 10.98 -20.38 40.47
N GLU A 84 9.88 -19.81 40.98
CA GLU A 84 9.88 -18.75 42.01
C GLU A 84 10.54 -19.17 43.34
N LYS A 85 10.63 -20.48 43.62
CA LYS A 85 11.22 -21.04 44.85
C LYS A 85 12.62 -21.61 44.65
N SER A 86 13.15 -21.57 43.43
CA SER A 86 14.48 -22.07 43.11
C SER A 86 15.53 -21.14 43.72
N ALA A 87 16.26 -21.61 44.73
CA ALA A 87 17.24 -20.79 45.46
C ALA A 87 18.65 -20.83 44.86
N GLY A 88 18.96 -21.79 43.97
CA GLY A 88 20.33 -22.03 43.49
C GLY A 88 20.72 -21.32 42.18
N ALA A 89 19.74 -20.89 41.38
CA ALA A 89 19.96 -20.24 40.09
C ALA A 89 18.90 -19.17 39.84
N VAL A 90 19.29 -18.10 39.14
CA VAL A 90 18.35 -17.08 38.65
C VAL A 90 17.46 -17.73 37.59
N VAL A 91 16.13 -17.67 37.76
CA VAL A 91 15.18 -18.25 36.81
C VAL A 91 14.40 -17.16 36.10
N THR A 92 14.33 -17.23 34.78
CA THR A 92 13.53 -16.32 33.96
C THR A 92 12.69 -17.03 32.90
N ASP A 93 11.63 -16.40 32.41
CA ASP A 93 10.80 -16.83 31.28
C ASP A 93 10.93 -15.92 30.04
N GLY A 94 11.83 -14.93 30.08
CA GLY A 94 12.07 -14.01 28.97
C GLY A 94 10.99 -12.94 28.80
N HIS A 95 10.00 -12.84 29.70
CA HIS A 95 8.83 -11.99 29.46
C HIS A 95 9.18 -10.49 29.35
N ARG A 96 10.13 -10.00 30.15
CA ARG A 96 10.55 -8.60 30.12
C ARG A 96 11.26 -8.28 28.81
N LEU A 97 12.30 -9.05 28.47
CA LEU A 97 13.00 -8.91 27.19
C LEU A 97 12.05 -9.02 25.99
N ARG A 98 11.14 -10.01 25.97
CA ARG A 98 10.15 -10.21 24.91
C ARG A 98 9.31 -8.95 24.66
N THR A 99 8.91 -8.24 25.71
CA THR A 99 8.10 -7.03 25.59
C THR A 99 8.85 -5.92 24.84
N VAL A 100 10.14 -5.76 25.12
CA VAL A 100 11.02 -4.81 24.41
C VAL A 100 11.20 -5.25 22.95
N LEU A 101 11.54 -6.52 22.75
CA LEU A 101 11.86 -7.10 21.44
C LEU A 101 10.68 -7.07 20.45
N GLN A 102 9.47 -7.38 20.92
CA GLN A 102 8.26 -7.35 20.09
C GLN A 102 7.95 -5.95 19.56
N GLU A 103 8.01 -4.94 20.44
CA GLU A 103 7.81 -3.56 20.02
C GLU A 103 8.92 -3.07 19.12
N TRP A 104 10.18 -3.34 19.49
CA TRP A 104 11.33 -2.93 18.73
C TRP A 104 11.30 -3.46 17.30
N THR A 105 10.93 -4.73 17.11
CA THR A 105 10.84 -5.36 15.78
C THR A 105 9.79 -4.69 14.88
N ILE A 106 8.59 -4.40 15.42
CA ILE A 106 7.55 -3.71 14.65
C ILE A 106 7.96 -2.29 14.30
N ARG A 107 8.52 -1.55 15.27
CA ARG A 107 8.96 -0.16 15.06
C ARG A 107 10.13 -0.07 14.11
N HIS A 108 11.04 -1.05 14.15
CA HIS A 108 12.16 -1.16 13.22
C HIS A 108 11.67 -1.31 11.77
N LEU A 109 10.77 -2.27 11.50
CA LEU A 109 10.17 -2.39 10.16
C LEU A 109 9.41 -1.13 9.76
N THR A 110 8.70 -0.49 10.70
CA THR A 110 7.97 0.76 10.41
C THR A 110 8.91 1.90 10.01
N GLY A 111 10.12 1.94 10.58
CA GLY A 111 11.18 2.87 10.20
C GLY A 111 11.78 2.57 8.82
N GLU A 112 12.02 1.30 8.50
CA GLU A 112 12.55 0.89 7.19
C GLU A 112 11.51 0.98 6.06
N MET A 113 10.26 0.67 6.37
CA MET A 113 9.13 0.65 5.45
C MET A 113 7.95 1.43 6.03
N PRO A 114 7.97 2.77 5.93
CA PRO A 114 6.88 3.62 6.41
C PRO A 114 5.52 3.18 5.85
N GLY A 115 4.54 3.08 6.75
CA GLY A 115 3.16 2.70 6.43
C GLY A 115 2.95 1.24 6.05
N TYR A 116 3.93 0.35 6.24
CA TYR A 116 3.78 -1.09 5.95
C TYR A 116 2.53 -1.71 6.62
N PHE A 117 2.29 -1.35 7.89
CA PHE A 117 1.14 -1.81 8.67
C PHE A 117 -0.11 -0.93 8.55
N ALA A 118 -0.05 0.18 7.81
CA ALA A 118 -1.18 1.10 7.70
C ALA A 118 -2.40 0.37 7.14
N ASN A 119 -3.47 0.34 7.94
CA ASN A 119 -4.72 -0.37 7.65
C ASN A 119 -4.57 -1.88 7.38
N ALA A 120 -3.43 -2.50 7.66
CA ALA A 120 -3.22 -3.93 7.39
C ALA A 120 -4.27 -4.79 8.11
N ARG A 121 -4.80 -5.80 7.43
CA ARG A 121 -5.71 -6.79 8.04
C ARG A 121 -4.86 -7.78 8.82
N VAL A 122 -5.01 -7.80 10.14
CA VAL A 122 -4.19 -8.59 11.06
C VAL A 122 -5.01 -9.72 11.66
N VAL A 123 -4.48 -10.94 11.61
CA VAL A 123 -5.00 -12.07 12.39
C VAL A 123 -4.03 -12.39 13.51
N VAL A 124 -4.54 -12.48 14.73
CA VAL A 124 -3.76 -12.82 15.91
C VAL A 124 -4.19 -14.20 16.40
N LEU A 125 -3.27 -15.14 16.38
CA LEU A 125 -3.42 -16.47 16.98
C LEU A 125 -2.75 -16.42 18.36
N GLY A 126 -3.40 -16.87 19.44
CA GLY A 126 -2.70 -17.03 20.72
C GLY A 126 -3.01 -16.06 21.86
N GLY A 127 -4.09 -15.28 21.76
CA GLY A 127 -4.62 -14.52 22.89
C GLY A 127 -3.61 -13.54 23.53
N PRO A 128 -3.49 -13.49 24.88
CA PRO A 128 -2.67 -12.50 25.60
C PRO A 128 -1.16 -12.53 25.29
N ASN A 129 -0.61 -13.64 24.79
CA ASN A 129 0.84 -13.76 24.58
C ASN A 129 1.40 -12.82 23.50
N HIS A 130 0.52 -12.27 22.68
CA HIS A 130 0.87 -11.31 21.64
C HIS A 130 0.39 -9.89 21.98
N TYR A 131 -0.02 -9.62 23.23
CA TYR A 131 -0.60 -8.32 23.64
C TYR A 131 0.29 -7.13 23.27
N ARG A 132 1.62 -7.22 23.47
CA ARG A 132 2.51 -6.09 23.14
C ARG A 132 2.57 -5.84 21.64
N THR A 133 2.75 -6.91 20.87
CA THR A 133 2.70 -6.89 19.39
C THR A 133 1.38 -6.27 18.90
N THR A 134 0.25 -6.71 19.45
CA THR A 134 -1.07 -6.22 19.01
C THR A 134 -1.33 -4.78 19.41
N ARG A 135 -0.89 -4.36 20.61
CA ARG A 135 -0.95 -2.97 21.05
C ARG A 135 -0.22 -2.04 20.08
N VAL A 136 1.02 -2.36 19.72
CA VAL A 136 1.83 -1.54 18.80
C VAL A 136 1.21 -1.52 17.39
N LEU A 137 0.73 -2.66 16.88
CA LEU A 137 0.04 -2.70 15.59
C LEU A 137 -1.24 -1.86 15.57
N SER A 138 -1.95 -1.76 16.71
CA SER A 138 -3.20 -1.00 16.81
C SER A 138 -3.01 0.51 16.54
N GLU A 139 -1.79 1.03 16.72
CA GLU A 139 -1.39 2.41 16.33
C GLU A 139 -1.52 2.64 14.81
N SER A 140 -1.37 1.58 13.99
CA SER A 140 -1.35 1.65 12.53
C SER A 140 -2.59 1.04 11.86
N THR A 141 -3.31 0.15 12.55
CA THR A 141 -4.48 -0.53 11.97
C THR A 141 -5.53 -0.89 13.01
N GLN A 142 -6.79 -0.77 12.59
CA GLN A 142 -7.97 -1.21 13.35
C GLN A 142 -8.56 -2.51 12.76
N ASN A 143 -7.94 -3.08 11.73
CA ASN A 143 -8.44 -4.26 11.04
C ASN A 143 -7.92 -5.55 11.69
N MET A 144 -8.18 -5.75 12.97
CA MET A 144 -7.68 -6.90 13.74
C MET A 144 -8.76 -7.96 13.96
N PHE A 145 -8.36 -9.23 13.86
CA PHE A 145 -9.16 -10.40 14.17
C PHE A 145 -8.40 -11.29 15.15
N PHE A 146 -9.02 -11.66 16.28
CA PHE A 146 -8.42 -12.47 17.33
C PHE A 146 -9.03 -13.87 17.33
N ALA A 147 -8.20 -14.89 17.12
CA ALA A 147 -8.66 -16.28 16.99
C ALA A 147 -8.79 -17.03 18.33
N ASP A 148 -8.95 -16.32 19.46
CA ASP A 148 -9.06 -16.92 20.80
C ASP A 148 -10.54 -17.11 21.21
N PRO A 149 -10.97 -18.33 21.57
CA PRO A 149 -12.34 -18.60 22.04
C PRO A 149 -12.80 -17.74 23.22
N ALA A 150 -11.89 -17.32 24.12
CA ALA A 150 -12.22 -16.45 25.25
C ALA A 150 -12.54 -15.00 24.81
N VAL A 151 -12.07 -14.61 23.63
CA VAL A 151 -12.35 -13.33 22.97
C VAL A 151 -13.55 -13.45 22.02
N GLU A 152 -13.78 -14.62 21.42
CA GLU A 152 -14.93 -14.90 20.53
C GLU A 152 -16.25 -15.16 21.28
N TYR A 153 -16.24 -15.59 22.56
CA TYR A 153 -17.46 -15.79 23.37
C TYR A 153 -18.10 -14.44 23.74
N GLY A 154 -18.80 -13.84 22.77
CA GLY A 154 -19.57 -12.60 22.94
C GLY A 154 -19.75 -11.77 21.67
N LEU A 155 -19.02 -12.06 20.58
CA LEU A 155 -18.98 -11.21 19.38
C LEU A 155 -19.29 -12.06 18.14
N ALA A 156 -20.56 -12.10 17.74
CA ALA A 156 -21.07 -12.99 16.69
C ALA A 156 -20.63 -12.62 15.25
N ASP A 157 -20.08 -11.43 15.09
CA ASP A 157 -19.47 -10.85 13.90
C ASP A 157 -18.56 -9.72 14.43
N ILE A 158 -17.66 -9.14 13.63
CA ILE A 158 -16.88 -7.90 13.89
C ILE A 158 -15.37 -8.15 14.09
N ARG A 159 -14.58 -7.48 13.24
CA ARG A 159 -13.19 -7.07 13.50
C ARG A 159 -13.14 -6.37 14.84
N THR A 160 -12.66 -7.04 15.86
CA THR A 160 -12.74 -6.54 17.23
C THR A 160 -11.85 -5.31 17.37
N PRO A 161 -12.41 -4.13 17.69
CA PRO A 161 -11.61 -2.98 18.08
C PRO A 161 -10.65 -3.37 19.21
N PHE A 162 -9.42 -2.86 19.18
CA PHE A 162 -8.41 -3.22 20.17
C PHE A 162 -8.88 -2.91 21.61
N GLU A 163 -9.68 -1.87 21.82
CA GLU A 163 -10.21 -1.49 23.14
C GLU A 163 -11.13 -2.56 23.73
N LEU A 164 -11.87 -3.29 22.89
CA LEU A 164 -12.70 -4.41 23.32
C LEU A 164 -11.84 -5.61 23.73
N PHE A 165 -10.77 -5.88 22.99
CA PHE A 165 -9.77 -6.88 23.36
C PHE A 165 -9.06 -6.50 24.68
N GLU A 166 -8.64 -5.26 24.84
CA GLU A 166 -7.96 -4.77 26.05
C GLU A 166 -8.86 -4.88 27.29
N ARG A 167 -10.15 -4.54 27.16
CA ARG A 167 -11.15 -4.76 28.23
C ARG A 167 -11.34 -6.24 28.56
N ALA A 168 -11.38 -7.10 27.55
CA ALA A 168 -11.49 -8.54 27.76
C ALA A 168 -10.24 -9.09 28.49
N VAL A 169 -9.04 -8.74 28.03
CA VAL A 169 -7.77 -9.18 28.66
C VAL A 169 -7.66 -8.67 30.10
N SER A 170 -7.92 -7.37 30.34
CA SER A 170 -7.85 -6.78 31.69
C SER A 170 -8.89 -7.34 32.66
N ALA A 171 -10.12 -7.61 32.20
CA ALA A 171 -11.15 -8.26 33.03
C ALA A 171 -10.87 -9.75 33.25
N SER A 172 -10.24 -10.42 32.28
CA SER A 172 -9.94 -11.84 32.32
C SER A 172 -8.81 -12.19 33.28
N GLY A 173 -7.92 -11.26 33.65
CA GLY A 173 -6.83 -11.52 34.62
C GLY A 173 -7.32 -12.02 35.98
N TRP A 174 -8.48 -11.54 36.44
CA TRP A 174 -9.11 -12.01 37.68
C TRP A 174 -10.03 -13.24 37.47
N LEU A 175 -10.57 -13.40 36.27
CA LEU A 175 -11.55 -14.46 35.93
C LEU A 175 -10.88 -15.78 35.48
N LEU A 176 -9.78 -15.71 34.73
CA LEU A 176 -9.04 -16.86 34.19
C LEU A 176 -8.31 -17.65 35.27
N GLU A 177 -7.86 -17.02 36.36
CA GLU A 177 -7.27 -17.73 37.51
C GLU A 177 -8.29 -18.60 38.27
N LYS A 178 -9.59 -18.29 38.15
CA LYS A 178 -10.70 -19.01 38.81
C LYS A 178 -11.54 -19.87 37.88
N LEU A 179 -11.40 -19.73 36.56
CA LEU A 179 -12.09 -20.57 35.61
C LEU A 179 -11.41 -21.95 35.55
N PRO A 180 -12.12 -23.04 35.85
CA PRO A 180 -11.56 -24.37 35.67
C PRO A 180 -11.14 -24.53 34.21
N SER A 181 -10.05 -25.25 33.97
CA SER A 181 -9.51 -25.64 32.65
C SER A 181 -10.50 -26.41 31.75
N LEU A 182 -11.77 -26.50 32.15
CA LEU A 182 -12.88 -27.12 31.43
C LEU A 182 -13.47 -26.23 30.34
N VAL A 183 -13.45 -24.89 30.46
CA VAL A 183 -14.21 -24.02 29.51
C VAL A 183 -13.54 -23.89 28.14
N VAL A 184 -12.22 -24.11 28.04
CA VAL A 184 -11.50 -24.13 26.75
C VAL A 184 -11.77 -25.42 25.94
N SER A 185 -12.42 -26.42 26.55
CA SER A 185 -12.67 -27.73 25.93
C SER A 185 -14.13 -28.03 25.58
N THR A 186 -15.07 -27.12 25.87
CA THR A 186 -16.53 -27.39 25.79
C THR A 186 -17.23 -26.88 24.53
N ALA A 187 -16.50 -26.51 23.47
CA ALA A 187 -17.14 -26.36 22.16
C ALA A 187 -17.46 -27.76 21.61
N THR A 188 -18.76 -28.08 21.50
CA THR A 188 -19.21 -29.30 20.81
C THR A 188 -18.65 -29.34 19.39
N GLY A 189 -18.47 -30.54 18.82
CA GLY A 189 -17.87 -30.73 17.49
C GLY A 189 -18.39 -29.80 16.39
N PRO A 190 -19.69 -29.47 16.31
CA PRO A 190 -20.22 -28.50 15.35
C PRO A 190 -19.74 -27.06 15.58
N ALA A 191 -19.70 -26.57 16.82
CA ALA A 191 -19.27 -25.21 17.15
C ALA A 191 -17.78 -25.01 16.84
N ARG A 192 -16.95 -26.02 17.14
CA ARG A 192 -15.52 -26.00 16.82
C ARG A 192 -15.24 -25.89 15.33
N LYS A 193 -15.98 -26.60 14.49
CA LYS A 193 -15.86 -26.52 13.02
C LYS A 193 -16.22 -25.14 12.47
N ILE A 194 -17.20 -24.46 13.07
CA ILE A 194 -17.60 -23.10 12.68
C ILE A 194 -16.48 -22.11 12.99
N ILE A 195 -15.89 -22.19 14.19
CA ILE A 195 -14.77 -21.35 14.61
C ILE A 195 -13.56 -21.58 13.69
N GLU A 196 -13.18 -22.84 13.45
CA GLU A 196 -12.06 -23.17 12.57
C GLU A 196 -12.27 -22.63 11.14
N SER A 197 -13.49 -22.71 10.60
CA SER A 197 -13.83 -22.16 9.29
C SER A 197 -13.70 -20.63 9.25
N ARG A 198 -14.14 -19.93 10.31
CA ARG A 198 -14.00 -18.48 10.44
C ARG A 198 -12.53 -18.05 10.51
N VAL A 199 -11.73 -18.74 11.31
CA VAL A 199 -10.28 -18.47 11.42
C VAL A 199 -9.58 -18.69 10.08
N ARG A 200 -9.87 -19.80 9.38
CA ARG A 200 -9.30 -20.04 8.03
C ARG A 200 -9.72 -18.97 7.03
N LYS A 201 -10.98 -18.52 7.07
CA LYS A 201 -11.44 -17.40 6.24
C LYS A 201 -10.68 -16.12 6.57
N ALA A 202 -10.57 -15.77 7.86
CA ALA A 202 -9.84 -14.59 8.30
C ALA A 202 -8.37 -14.64 7.90
N LEU A 203 -7.72 -15.80 8.02
CA LEU A 203 -6.34 -16.02 7.57
C LEU A 203 -6.23 -15.79 6.06
N ARG A 204 -7.08 -16.41 5.23
CA ARG A 204 -7.06 -16.17 3.78
C ARG A 204 -7.19 -14.69 3.43
N ASP A 205 -8.08 -13.99 4.13
CA ASP A 205 -8.40 -12.57 3.90
C ASP A 205 -7.47 -11.59 4.64
N CYS A 206 -6.42 -12.02 5.34
CA CYS A 206 -5.51 -11.13 6.07
C CYS A 206 -4.19 -10.85 5.34
N ASP A 207 -3.53 -9.76 5.76
CA ASP A 207 -2.22 -9.33 5.26
C ASP A 207 -1.09 -9.74 6.21
N VAL A 208 -1.38 -9.70 7.52
CA VAL A 208 -0.44 -9.98 8.60
C VAL A 208 -1.01 -11.07 9.51
N VAL A 209 -0.16 -12.02 9.91
CA VAL A 209 -0.46 -13.02 10.91
C VAL A 209 0.49 -12.82 12.08
N VAL A 210 -0.04 -12.78 13.30
CA VAL A 210 0.74 -12.77 14.55
C VAL A 210 0.53 -14.12 15.21
N ALA A 211 1.60 -14.92 15.29
CA ALA A 211 1.51 -16.29 15.79
C ALA A 211 2.89 -16.90 16.06
N THR A 212 2.98 -17.82 17.02
CA THR A 212 4.13 -18.73 17.13
C THR A 212 4.13 -19.75 16.00
N PHE A 213 5.29 -20.34 15.69
CA PHE A 213 5.38 -21.40 14.68
C PHE A 213 4.44 -22.59 14.99
N ARG A 214 4.19 -22.90 16.27
CA ARG A 214 3.30 -24.00 16.67
C ARG A 214 1.84 -23.66 16.47
N GLU A 215 1.43 -22.42 16.70
CA GLU A 215 0.08 -21.93 16.39
C GLU A 215 -0.24 -22.02 14.89
N LEU A 216 0.78 -21.84 14.04
CA LEU A 216 0.68 -21.93 12.59
C LEU A 216 0.69 -23.34 12.04
N ALA A 217 1.25 -24.31 12.78
CA ALA A 217 1.54 -25.64 12.26
C ALA A 217 0.29 -26.36 11.71
N ARG A 218 -0.90 -26.00 12.20
CA ARG A 218 -2.22 -26.54 11.81
C ARG A 218 -2.83 -25.95 10.52
N PHE A 219 -2.21 -24.94 9.91
CA PHE A 219 -2.71 -24.26 8.72
C PHE A 219 -1.88 -24.61 7.49
N GLU A 220 -2.51 -24.52 6.32
CA GLU A 220 -1.95 -24.97 5.03
C GLU A 220 -1.36 -23.80 4.23
N LEU A 221 -0.77 -24.08 3.05
CA LEU A 221 -0.19 -23.09 2.16
C LEU A 221 -1.20 -22.00 1.77
N ASP A 222 -2.41 -22.41 1.41
CA ASP A 222 -3.48 -21.49 1.00
C ASP A 222 -3.86 -20.48 2.09
N ASP A 223 -3.59 -20.80 3.37
CA ASP A 223 -3.87 -19.93 4.50
C ASP A 223 -2.74 -18.92 4.77
N LEU A 224 -1.51 -19.14 4.27
CA LEU A 224 -0.32 -18.36 4.63
C LEU A 224 0.41 -17.71 3.45
N LYS A 225 0.07 -18.09 2.22
CA LYS A 225 0.68 -17.56 1.00
C LYS A 225 0.55 -16.05 0.91
N GLY A 226 1.67 -15.38 0.65
CA GLY A 226 1.73 -13.95 0.40
C GLY A 226 1.66 -13.06 1.64
N LYS A 227 1.77 -13.65 2.84
CA LYS A 227 1.53 -12.94 4.10
C LYS A 227 2.81 -12.49 4.77
N THR A 228 2.65 -11.49 5.63
CA THR A 228 3.65 -11.17 6.65
C THR A 228 3.36 -11.97 7.90
N LEU A 229 4.36 -12.65 8.44
CA LEU A 229 4.27 -13.34 9.71
C LEU A 229 5.08 -12.60 10.77
N ILE A 230 4.47 -12.28 11.91
CA ILE A 230 5.19 -11.87 13.12
C ILE A 230 5.24 -13.07 14.05
N SER A 231 6.46 -13.54 14.33
CA SER A 231 6.70 -14.76 15.10
C SER A 231 7.99 -14.64 15.92
N THR A 232 8.39 -15.76 16.50
CA THR A 232 9.53 -15.81 17.43
C THR A 232 10.44 -17.01 17.18
N SER A 233 11.75 -16.78 17.35
CA SER A 233 12.80 -17.80 17.38
C SER A 233 12.76 -18.70 16.13
N ILE A 234 12.84 -18.09 14.95
CA ILE A 234 12.71 -18.79 13.67
C ILE A 234 14.08 -19.31 13.21
N GLY A 235 14.29 -20.61 13.41
CA GLY A 235 15.43 -21.37 12.89
C GLY A 235 15.27 -21.79 11.43
N SER A 236 16.36 -22.31 10.84
CA SER A 236 16.43 -22.67 9.42
C SER A 236 15.37 -23.70 8.97
N GLU A 237 15.10 -24.73 9.77
CA GLU A 237 14.04 -25.72 9.48
C GLU A 237 12.65 -25.05 9.40
N ARG A 238 12.34 -24.18 10.37
CA ARG A 238 11.07 -23.44 10.41
C ARG A 238 10.97 -22.46 9.25
N LEU A 239 12.06 -21.76 8.95
CA LEU A 239 12.14 -20.83 7.82
C LEU A 239 11.86 -21.54 6.49
N ASN A 240 12.45 -22.73 6.28
CA ASN A 240 12.20 -23.53 5.09
C ASN A 240 10.73 -23.98 5.00
N SER A 241 10.13 -24.42 6.11
CA SER A 241 8.71 -24.78 6.13
C SER A 241 7.79 -23.58 5.82
N LEU A 242 8.10 -22.40 6.34
CA LEU A 242 7.34 -21.17 6.05
C LEU A 242 7.53 -20.70 4.61
N ARG A 243 8.73 -20.88 4.05
CA ARG A 243 9.00 -20.65 2.62
C ARG A 243 8.14 -21.54 1.74
N GLU A 244 8.07 -22.83 2.04
CA GLU A 244 7.23 -23.79 1.30
C GLU A 244 5.75 -23.43 1.38
N ARG A 245 5.30 -22.85 2.49
CA ARG A 245 3.94 -22.32 2.67
C ARG A 245 3.72 -20.94 2.03
N GLY A 246 4.73 -20.37 1.38
CA GLY A 246 4.63 -19.15 0.59
C GLY A 246 4.58 -17.84 1.40
N VAL A 247 5.09 -17.81 2.63
CA VAL A 247 5.20 -16.58 3.42
C VAL A 247 6.17 -15.61 2.76
N ASP A 248 5.76 -14.35 2.57
CA ASP A 248 6.55 -13.33 1.87
C ASP A 248 7.56 -12.63 2.81
N LEU A 249 7.16 -12.37 4.06
CA LEU A 249 7.97 -11.69 5.07
C LEU A 249 7.78 -12.33 6.44
N ILE A 250 8.86 -12.51 7.19
CA ILE A 250 8.80 -12.92 8.60
C ILE A 250 9.53 -11.88 9.45
N LEU A 251 8.85 -11.37 10.47
CA LEU A 251 9.43 -10.61 11.56
C LEU A 251 9.65 -11.58 12.70
N ASP A 252 10.90 -11.96 12.91
CA ASP A 252 11.32 -12.74 14.06
C ASP A 252 11.74 -11.79 15.18
N ASP A 253 10.93 -11.76 16.24
CA ASP A 253 11.11 -10.85 17.36
C ASP A 253 12.36 -11.17 18.20
N VAL A 254 12.95 -12.36 18.10
CA VAL A 254 14.15 -12.74 18.87
C VAL A 254 15.40 -12.70 17.99
N PRO A 255 16.36 -11.79 18.28
CA PRO A 255 17.68 -11.81 17.66
C PRO A 255 18.38 -13.16 17.85
N GLN A 256 19.13 -13.60 16.84
CA GLN A 256 19.89 -14.85 16.86
C GLN A 256 21.38 -14.53 16.77
N PRO A 257 22.06 -14.25 17.90
CA PRO A 257 23.48 -13.90 17.92
C PRO A 257 24.42 -15.10 17.69
N PHE A 258 23.88 -16.32 17.59
CA PHE A 258 24.65 -17.55 17.46
C PHE A 258 24.24 -18.32 16.21
N ASP A 259 25.22 -18.73 15.40
CA ASP A 259 24.95 -19.50 14.17
C ASP A 259 24.67 -20.98 14.46
N GLN A 260 25.19 -21.50 15.57
CA GLN A 260 25.13 -22.93 15.92
C GLN A 260 23.78 -23.34 16.52
N VAL A 261 23.09 -22.40 17.16
CA VAL A 261 21.85 -22.68 17.91
C VAL A 261 20.78 -21.64 17.64
N VAL A 262 19.53 -22.05 17.83
CA VAL A 262 18.40 -21.12 17.88
C VAL A 262 18.06 -20.85 19.34
N VAL A 263 18.15 -19.58 19.74
CA VAL A 263 17.79 -19.13 21.08
C VAL A 263 16.43 -18.46 21.09
N ASN A 264 15.78 -18.54 22.24
CA ASN A 264 14.53 -17.83 22.50
C ASN A 264 14.74 -16.73 23.53
N GLU A 265 13.73 -15.91 23.75
CA GLU A 265 13.72 -14.78 24.68
C GLU A 265 14.16 -15.19 26.10
N ALA A 266 13.77 -16.38 26.57
CA ALA A 266 14.14 -16.86 27.90
C ALA A 266 15.63 -17.22 28.00
N THR A 267 16.20 -17.78 26.93
CA THR A 267 17.64 -18.10 26.87
C THR A 267 18.48 -16.84 26.76
N LEU A 268 18.05 -15.90 25.90
CA LEU A 268 18.76 -14.65 25.68
C LEU A 268 18.73 -13.76 26.94
N GLU A 269 17.60 -13.67 27.63
CA GLU A 269 17.50 -12.95 28.89
C GLU A 269 18.32 -13.61 30.01
N ALA A 270 18.36 -14.95 30.06
CA ALA A 270 19.21 -15.67 31.02
C ALA A 270 20.71 -15.40 30.78
N LEU A 271 21.16 -15.32 29.52
CA LEU A 271 22.52 -14.91 29.17
C LEU A 271 22.81 -13.47 29.61
N MET A 272 21.88 -12.54 29.35
CA MET A 272 21.98 -11.14 29.76
C MET A 272 22.07 -10.99 31.29
N LEU A 273 21.27 -11.74 32.04
CA LEU A 273 21.29 -11.74 33.51
C LEU A 273 22.66 -12.13 34.07
N VAL A 274 23.27 -13.17 33.50
CA VAL A 274 24.61 -13.63 33.93
C VAL A 274 25.69 -12.67 33.44
N ALA A 275 25.57 -12.14 32.22
CA ALA A 275 26.55 -11.22 31.65
C ALA A 275 26.64 -9.90 32.43
N GLY A 276 25.49 -9.36 32.87
CA GLY A 276 25.41 -8.08 33.60
C GLY A 276 25.71 -8.15 35.09
N GLU A 277 26.02 -9.33 35.64
CA GLU A 277 26.30 -9.52 37.08
C GLU A 277 25.20 -8.95 37.99
N ALA A 278 23.94 -9.00 37.53
CA ALA A 278 22.82 -8.38 38.22
C ALA A 278 22.61 -8.98 39.62
N GLU A 279 22.97 -8.23 40.67
CA GLU A 279 22.93 -8.65 42.08
C GLU A 279 21.50 -9.06 42.53
N GLU A 280 20.46 -8.49 41.91
CA GLU A 280 19.05 -8.69 42.29
C GLU A 280 18.24 -9.62 41.39
N SER A 281 18.88 -10.46 40.56
CA SER A 281 18.18 -11.41 39.65
C SER A 281 17.20 -10.74 38.65
N ARG A 282 17.36 -9.44 38.40
CA ARG A 282 16.53 -8.63 37.50
C ARG A 282 17.40 -7.61 36.76
N LEU A 283 17.25 -7.55 35.44
CA LEU A 283 17.81 -6.50 34.59
C LEU A 283 16.85 -5.32 34.57
N SER A 284 17.34 -4.08 34.70
CA SER A 284 16.57 -2.87 34.41
C SER A 284 16.34 -2.71 32.90
N ASP A 285 15.48 -1.75 32.50
CA ASP A 285 15.29 -1.46 31.07
C ASP A 285 16.56 -0.84 30.47
N ASP A 286 17.31 -0.06 31.25
CA ASP A 286 18.59 0.53 30.84
C ASP A 286 19.64 -0.56 30.60
N ASP A 287 19.72 -1.57 31.48
CA ASP A 287 20.63 -2.71 31.32
C ASP A 287 20.32 -3.48 30.02
N LEU A 288 19.03 -3.73 29.76
CA LEU A 288 18.60 -4.41 28.53
C LEU A 288 19.01 -3.62 27.29
N LEU A 289 18.83 -2.29 27.30
CA LEU A 289 19.19 -1.43 26.17
C LEU A 289 20.71 -1.40 25.95
N GLU A 290 21.50 -1.25 27.00
CA GLU A 290 22.96 -1.27 26.93
C GLU A 290 23.48 -2.60 26.38
N MET A 291 22.91 -3.73 26.84
CA MET A 291 23.29 -5.06 26.37
C MET A 291 22.88 -5.30 24.91
N ILE A 292 21.68 -4.88 24.51
CA ILE A 292 21.23 -4.95 23.11
C ILE A 292 22.20 -4.20 22.19
N GLN A 293 22.61 -3.00 22.58
CA GLN A 293 23.56 -2.19 21.82
C GLN A 293 24.96 -2.81 21.81
N SER A 294 25.47 -3.22 22.98
CA SER A 294 26.82 -3.78 23.14
C SER A 294 26.99 -5.10 22.40
N ALA A 295 25.97 -5.95 22.41
CA ALA A 295 25.95 -7.19 21.63
C ALA A 295 25.59 -6.97 20.15
N GLN A 296 25.34 -5.73 19.73
CA GLN A 296 24.94 -5.37 18.37
C GLN A 296 23.76 -6.20 17.86
N LEU A 297 22.81 -6.49 18.74
CA LEU A 297 21.63 -7.26 18.36
C LEU A 297 20.82 -6.45 17.34
N GLN A 298 20.16 -7.16 16.43
CA GLN A 298 19.29 -6.56 15.42
C GLN A 298 17.98 -7.35 15.32
N PRO A 299 16.84 -6.68 15.09
CA PRO A 299 15.60 -7.37 14.73
C PRO A 299 15.79 -8.16 13.44
N ARG A 300 15.13 -9.31 13.33
CA ARG A 300 15.31 -10.20 12.18
C ARG A 300 14.14 -10.05 11.21
N ILE A 301 14.40 -9.36 10.11
CA ILE A 301 13.48 -9.25 8.97
C ILE A 301 13.91 -10.29 7.93
N LEU A 302 13.16 -11.38 7.84
CA LEU A 302 13.50 -12.51 6.98
C LEU A 302 12.59 -12.53 5.75
N TYR A 303 13.20 -12.77 4.58
CA TYR A 303 12.53 -12.87 3.29
C TYR A 303 12.68 -14.29 2.73
N PRO A 304 11.77 -15.23 3.06
CA PRO A 304 11.96 -16.65 2.72
C PRO A 304 12.11 -16.91 1.22
N SER A 305 11.46 -16.07 0.39
CA SER A 305 11.44 -16.18 -1.07
C SER A 305 12.03 -14.95 -1.77
N GLY A 306 12.92 -14.21 -1.10
CA GLY A 306 13.48 -12.94 -1.60
C GLY A 306 12.62 -11.72 -1.25
N PHE A 307 13.18 -10.52 -1.47
CA PHE A 307 12.53 -9.27 -1.08
C PHE A 307 11.16 -9.14 -1.74
N LYS A 308 10.14 -8.91 -0.90
CA LYS A 308 8.79 -8.60 -1.32
C LYS A 308 8.16 -7.58 -0.39
N ARG A 309 7.56 -6.56 -1.00
CA ARG A 309 6.73 -5.58 -0.31
C ARG A 309 5.41 -5.49 -1.05
N ARG A 310 4.31 -5.92 -0.42
CA ARG A 310 2.97 -5.81 -1.02
C ARG A 310 2.21 -4.64 -0.42
N SER A 311 2.00 -3.62 -1.23
CA SER A 311 1.17 -2.46 -0.91
C SER A 311 -0.27 -2.65 -1.42
N ARG A 312 -1.20 -1.91 -0.84
CA ARG A 312 -2.62 -1.94 -1.19
C ARG A 312 -3.13 -0.53 -1.47
N PHE A 313 -3.86 -0.35 -2.56
CA PHE A 313 -4.50 0.93 -2.89
C PHE A 313 -6.01 0.77 -3.13
N ALA A 314 -6.72 1.88 -3.15
CA ALA A 314 -8.06 1.96 -3.71
C ALA A 314 -8.13 3.09 -4.75
N PHE A 315 -9.07 3.01 -5.67
CA PHE A 315 -9.28 4.06 -6.65
C PHE A 315 -10.77 4.21 -6.95
N VAL A 316 -11.27 5.43 -6.84
CA VAL A 316 -12.67 5.72 -7.11
C VAL A 316 -12.90 5.89 -8.61
N ILE A 317 -13.83 5.13 -9.15
CA ILE A 317 -14.34 5.25 -10.51
C ILE A 317 -15.82 5.67 -10.48
N HIS A 318 -16.34 6.08 -11.63
CA HIS A 318 -17.76 6.25 -11.84
C HIS A 318 -18.12 5.85 -13.29
N PRO A 319 -19.38 5.45 -13.55
CA PRO A 319 -19.84 5.20 -14.91
C PRO A 319 -19.78 6.49 -15.74
N LEU A 320 -19.12 6.43 -16.90
CA LEU A 320 -18.92 7.60 -17.79
C LEU A 320 -20.19 7.94 -18.59
N SER A 321 -21.14 7.03 -18.73
CA SER A 321 -22.41 7.24 -19.42
C SER A 321 -23.51 6.28 -18.92
N GLN A 322 -24.77 6.56 -19.28
CA GLN A 322 -25.92 5.69 -18.98
C GLN A 322 -25.78 4.29 -19.61
N GLU A 323 -25.01 4.13 -20.69
CA GLU A 323 -24.77 2.83 -21.34
C GLU A 323 -24.00 1.86 -20.43
N TYR A 324 -23.20 2.38 -19.50
CA TYR A 324 -22.43 1.58 -18.55
C TYR A 324 -23.34 0.80 -17.57
N PHE A 325 -24.57 1.27 -17.33
CA PHE A 325 -25.55 0.57 -16.50
C PHE A 325 -26.33 -0.52 -17.24
N ARG A 326 -26.30 -0.54 -18.58
CA ARG A 326 -26.95 -1.62 -19.36
C ARG A 326 -26.26 -2.96 -19.10
N ASN A 327 -24.94 -2.98 -18.95
CA ASN A 327 -24.14 -4.20 -18.75
C ASN A 327 -24.26 -4.85 -17.34
N VAL A 328 -25.19 -4.41 -16.49
CA VAL A 328 -25.40 -4.98 -15.15
C VAL A 328 -26.52 -6.03 -15.26
N LYS A 329 -26.14 -7.31 -15.16
CA LYS A 329 -26.95 -8.50 -15.49
C LYS A 329 -28.38 -8.62 -14.90
N PRO A 330 -28.84 -7.92 -13.84
CA PRO A 330 -30.25 -7.95 -13.47
C PRO A 330 -31.14 -6.98 -14.26
N LEU A 331 -30.57 -6.03 -15.02
CA LEU A 331 -31.29 -4.89 -15.60
C LEU A 331 -31.52 -4.97 -17.12
N ASP A 332 -30.85 -5.91 -17.81
CA ASP A 332 -30.93 -6.09 -19.27
C ASP A 332 -32.37 -6.32 -19.77
N ALA A 333 -33.14 -7.17 -19.08
CA ALA A 333 -34.46 -7.59 -19.54
C ALA A 333 -35.54 -6.49 -19.49
N VAL A 334 -35.32 -5.40 -18.75
CA VAL A 334 -36.29 -4.30 -18.57
C VAL A 334 -35.92 -3.06 -19.40
N ALA A 335 -34.64 -2.89 -19.72
CA ALA A 335 -34.14 -1.77 -20.51
C ALA A 335 -34.63 -1.75 -21.97
N GLU A 336 -34.97 -2.90 -22.54
CA GLU A 336 -35.45 -3.02 -23.92
C GLU A 336 -36.86 -2.44 -24.15
N VAL A 337 -37.67 -2.26 -23.10
CA VAL A 337 -39.11 -1.94 -23.24
C VAL A 337 -39.44 -0.45 -23.04
N ALA A 338 -38.64 0.31 -22.28
CA ALA A 338 -38.86 1.75 -22.05
C ALA A 338 -37.56 2.53 -21.71
N PRO A 339 -36.65 2.73 -22.68
CA PRO A 339 -35.25 3.09 -22.40
C PRO A 339 -35.00 4.49 -21.82
N GLY A 340 -35.81 5.51 -22.11
CA GLY A 340 -35.51 6.89 -21.65
C GLY A 340 -35.89 7.17 -20.19
N ILE A 341 -37.15 6.93 -19.84
CA ILE A 341 -37.70 7.27 -18.52
C ILE A 341 -37.20 6.30 -17.43
N PHE A 342 -37.05 5.01 -17.79
CA PHE A 342 -36.52 4.00 -16.87
C PHE A 342 -35.05 4.27 -16.54
N MET A 343 -34.22 4.61 -17.53
CA MET A 343 -32.79 4.84 -17.30
C MET A 343 -32.51 6.09 -16.46
N ASP A 344 -33.28 7.17 -16.64
CA ASP A 344 -33.19 8.34 -15.74
C ASP A 344 -33.60 7.99 -14.30
N GLY A 345 -34.57 7.09 -14.12
CA GLY A 345 -34.97 6.57 -12.80
C GLY A 345 -33.92 5.67 -12.15
N VAL A 346 -33.32 4.77 -12.93
CA VAL A 346 -32.21 3.90 -12.50
C VAL A 346 -30.97 4.72 -12.17
N GLU A 347 -30.65 5.74 -12.96
CA GLU A 347 -29.54 6.66 -12.72
C GLU A 347 -29.69 7.38 -11.37
N LYS A 348 -30.88 7.91 -11.07
CA LYS A 348 -31.20 8.53 -9.76
C LYS A 348 -31.13 7.54 -8.60
N LEU A 349 -31.61 6.32 -8.80
CA LEU A 349 -31.55 5.26 -7.77
C LEU A 349 -30.10 4.85 -7.49
N MET A 350 -29.32 4.63 -8.54
CA MET A 350 -27.89 4.29 -8.45
C MET A 350 -27.07 5.42 -7.83
N ALA A 351 -27.42 6.68 -8.08
CA ALA A 351 -26.80 7.82 -7.41
C ALA A 351 -26.93 7.75 -5.88
N HIS A 352 -27.93 7.06 -5.34
CA HIS A 352 -28.12 6.83 -3.89
C HIS A 352 -27.56 5.50 -3.38
N ALA A 353 -27.05 4.64 -4.27
CA ALA A 353 -26.46 3.38 -3.87
C ALA A 353 -25.15 3.58 -3.06
N PRO A 354 -24.90 2.74 -2.05
CA PRO A 354 -23.61 2.75 -1.35
C PRO A 354 -22.47 2.39 -2.31
N PRO A 355 -21.23 2.82 -2.02
CA PRO A 355 -20.07 2.42 -2.82
C PRO A 355 -19.91 0.90 -2.82
N PHE A 356 -19.40 0.36 -3.92
CA PHE A 356 -19.09 -1.06 -4.03
C PHE A 356 -17.85 -1.32 -4.89
N VAL A 357 -17.22 -2.47 -4.68
CA VAL A 357 -16.05 -2.90 -5.45
C VAL A 357 -16.46 -3.29 -6.86
N TYR A 358 -15.96 -2.56 -7.84
CA TYR A 358 -16.09 -2.90 -9.25
C TYR A 358 -15.08 -3.97 -9.64
N SER A 359 -13.80 -3.78 -9.31
CA SER A 359 -12.71 -4.70 -9.64
C SER A 359 -11.68 -4.78 -8.53
N HIS A 360 -11.15 -5.99 -8.28
CA HIS A 360 -9.88 -6.19 -7.57
C HIS A 360 -8.78 -6.20 -8.64
N VAL A 361 -7.74 -5.39 -8.43
CA VAL A 361 -6.59 -5.21 -9.31
C VAL A 361 -5.43 -5.99 -8.70
N THR A 362 -4.83 -6.91 -9.45
CA THR A 362 -3.71 -7.73 -9.01
C THR A 362 -2.64 -7.85 -10.11
N GLY A 363 -1.49 -8.48 -9.81
CA GLY A 363 -0.47 -8.80 -10.81
C GLY A 363 0.46 -7.65 -11.21
N ILE A 364 0.40 -6.52 -10.50
CA ILE A 364 1.31 -5.38 -10.73
C ILE A 364 2.58 -5.60 -9.90
N THR A 365 3.71 -5.74 -10.58
CA THR A 365 5.01 -6.01 -9.96
C THR A 365 6.07 -5.06 -10.52
N SER A 366 6.66 -4.25 -9.65
CA SER A 366 7.76 -3.34 -9.98
C SER A 366 9.06 -4.11 -10.24
N PRO A 367 9.95 -3.62 -11.13
CA PRO A 367 11.32 -4.13 -11.26
C PRO A 367 12.13 -4.12 -9.96
N THR A 368 11.72 -3.30 -8.97
CA THR A 368 12.32 -3.25 -7.63
C THR A 368 11.91 -4.42 -6.72
N GLY A 369 11.01 -5.30 -7.15
CA GLY A 369 10.42 -6.37 -6.32
C GLY A 369 9.24 -5.93 -5.46
N ALA A 370 8.88 -4.64 -5.47
CA ALA A 370 7.64 -4.16 -4.85
C ALA A 370 6.41 -4.64 -5.66
N GLU A 371 5.38 -5.08 -4.96
CA GLU A 371 4.11 -5.52 -5.53
C GLU A 371 2.99 -4.61 -5.04
N VAL A 372 1.95 -4.46 -5.86
CA VAL A 372 0.76 -3.74 -5.45
C VAL A 372 -0.51 -4.45 -5.93
N GLU A 373 -1.51 -4.47 -5.06
CA GLU A 373 -2.88 -4.83 -5.40
C GLU A 373 -3.84 -3.72 -4.94
N GLY A 374 -5.08 -3.72 -5.42
CA GLY A 374 -6.02 -2.70 -4.97
C GLY A 374 -7.43 -2.86 -5.50
N TRP A 375 -8.30 -1.92 -5.16
CA TRP A 375 -9.72 -2.00 -5.50
C TRP A 375 -10.17 -0.78 -6.29
N LEU A 376 -10.82 -1.03 -7.43
CA LEU A 376 -11.60 -0.02 -8.13
C LEU A 376 -12.98 0.02 -7.47
N ILE A 377 -13.32 1.15 -6.85
CA ILE A 377 -14.56 1.36 -6.10
C ILE A 377 -15.44 2.31 -6.89
N THR A 378 -16.67 1.93 -7.17
CA THR A 378 -17.63 2.83 -7.83
C THR A 378 -18.52 3.51 -6.81
N VAL A 379 -18.75 4.81 -7.00
CA VAL A 379 -19.78 5.60 -6.30
C VAL A 379 -20.91 5.80 -7.32
N GLY A 380 -22.09 5.21 -7.10
CA GLY A 380 -23.10 4.95 -8.14
C GLY A 380 -23.73 6.15 -8.88
N GLY A 381 -23.21 7.37 -8.72
CA GLY A 381 -23.65 8.56 -9.46
C GLY A 381 -22.94 8.73 -10.80
N THR A 382 -23.69 9.10 -11.83
CA THR A 382 -23.15 9.59 -13.11
C THR A 382 -22.66 11.03 -12.99
N PRO A 383 -21.91 11.55 -13.98
CA PRO A 383 -21.56 12.98 -14.02
C PRO A 383 -22.77 13.91 -13.88
N LYS A 384 -23.87 13.59 -14.57
CA LYS A 384 -25.13 14.35 -14.53
C LYS A 384 -25.69 14.44 -13.11
N GLU A 385 -25.80 13.32 -12.41
CA GLU A 385 -26.30 13.30 -11.03
C GLU A 385 -25.32 13.95 -10.06
N LEU A 386 -24.01 13.66 -10.16
CA LEU A 386 -23.00 14.27 -9.29
C LEU A 386 -22.97 15.80 -9.37
N MET A 387 -23.30 16.37 -10.54
CA MET A 387 -23.41 17.82 -10.75
C MET A 387 -24.77 18.41 -10.36
N ALA A 388 -25.82 17.58 -10.31
CA ALA A 388 -27.16 18.01 -9.94
C ALA A 388 -27.35 18.19 -8.42
N HIS A 389 -26.46 17.61 -7.62
CA HIS A 389 -26.49 17.68 -6.16
C HIS A 389 -25.44 18.63 -5.59
N ASP A 390 -25.62 19.04 -4.34
CA ASP A 390 -24.62 19.81 -3.58
C ASP A 390 -23.30 19.01 -3.41
N PRO A 391 -22.11 19.65 -3.39
CA PRO A 391 -20.84 18.94 -3.21
C PRO A 391 -20.79 17.97 -2.02
N GLU A 392 -21.49 18.25 -0.92
CA GLU A 392 -21.52 17.37 0.27
C GLU A 392 -22.16 15.99 -0.03
N PHE A 393 -23.09 15.93 -0.99
CA PHE A 393 -23.63 14.67 -1.50
C PHE A 393 -22.54 13.76 -2.07
N THR A 394 -21.60 14.34 -2.80
CA THR A 394 -20.46 13.61 -3.37
C THR A 394 -19.43 13.30 -2.29
N TYR A 395 -19.13 14.24 -1.40
CA TYR A 395 -18.17 14.03 -0.31
C TYR A 395 -18.56 12.87 0.60
N SER A 396 -19.81 12.78 1.03
CA SER A 396 -20.29 11.68 1.88
C SER A 396 -20.06 10.30 1.25
N ARG A 397 -20.23 10.17 -0.07
CA ARG A 397 -19.98 8.92 -0.81
C ARG A 397 -18.50 8.59 -0.95
N LEU A 398 -17.69 9.61 -1.21
CA LEU A 398 -16.23 9.45 -1.27
C LEU A 398 -15.66 9.05 0.09
N LEU A 399 -16.22 9.59 1.19
CA LEU A 399 -15.85 9.18 2.55
C LEU A 399 -16.29 7.74 2.85
N ALA A 400 -17.49 7.33 2.44
CA ALA A 400 -17.92 5.94 2.56
C ALA A 400 -17.02 4.98 1.74
N ALA A 401 -16.58 5.39 0.56
CA ALA A 401 -15.63 4.63 -0.25
C ALA A 401 -14.24 4.58 0.44
N ALA A 402 -13.80 5.66 1.07
CA ALA A 402 -12.57 5.71 1.84
C ALA A 402 -12.63 4.78 3.07
N ASP A 403 -13.74 4.77 3.82
CA ASP A 403 -13.97 3.83 4.93
C ASP A 403 -13.94 2.37 4.45
N MET A 404 -14.56 2.09 3.30
CA MET A 404 -14.51 0.78 2.66
C MET A 404 -13.08 0.40 2.28
N ALA A 405 -12.34 1.30 1.63
CA ALA A 405 -10.94 1.12 1.23
C ALA A 405 -10.03 0.82 2.44
N LYS A 406 -10.15 1.62 3.51
CA LYS A 406 -9.45 1.40 4.77
C LYS A 406 -9.77 0.01 5.34
N LYS A 407 -11.04 -0.39 5.34
CA LYS A 407 -11.44 -1.73 5.78
C LYS A 407 -10.84 -2.83 4.90
N MET A 408 -10.65 -2.63 3.60
CA MET A 408 -10.00 -3.63 2.75
C MET A 408 -8.47 -3.67 2.91
N GLY A 409 -7.90 -2.70 3.62
CA GLY A 409 -6.47 -2.61 3.89
C GLY A 409 -5.70 -1.72 2.92
N ALA A 410 -6.41 -0.89 2.15
CA ALA A 410 -5.78 0.13 1.32
C ALA A 410 -5.07 1.18 2.18
N GLN A 411 -3.88 1.56 1.73
CA GLN A 411 -3.01 2.55 2.40
C GLN A 411 -3.17 3.95 1.77
N ILE A 412 -3.63 4.02 0.52
CA ILE A 412 -3.91 5.26 -0.21
C ILE A 412 -5.13 5.06 -1.12
N MET A 413 -5.91 6.12 -1.33
CA MET A 413 -7.01 6.13 -2.29
C MET A 413 -6.88 7.24 -3.33
N GLY A 414 -7.04 6.89 -4.61
CA GLY A 414 -7.12 7.85 -5.71
C GLY A 414 -8.56 8.26 -6.04
N LEU A 415 -8.75 9.50 -6.50
CA LEU A 415 -10.03 10.04 -7.00
C LEU A 415 -10.01 10.14 -8.53
N GLY A 416 -10.86 9.37 -9.21
CA GLY A 416 -10.95 9.35 -10.66
C GLY A 416 -12.00 10.29 -11.25
N ALA A 417 -11.72 10.76 -12.47
CA ALA A 417 -12.67 11.46 -13.36
C ALA A 417 -13.48 12.56 -12.64
N PHE A 418 -14.81 12.59 -12.73
CA PHE A 418 -15.61 13.72 -12.19
C PHE A 418 -15.50 13.85 -10.66
N THR A 419 -15.20 12.78 -9.93
CA THR A 419 -15.07 12.84 -8.46
C THR A 419 -13.93 13.73 -7.99
N LYS A 420 -12.94 14.03 -8.86
CA LYS A 420 -11.83 14.95 -8.56
C LYS A 420 -12.14 16.42 -8.88
N VAL A 421 -13.23 16.71 -9.60
CA VAL A 421 -13.58 18.08 -10.05
C VAL A 421 -14.69 18.67 -9.19
N VAL A 422 -15.57 17.83 -8.63
CA VAL A 422 -16.68 18.27 -7.78
C VAL A 422 -16.16 18.98 -6.54
N GLY A 423 -16.74 20.15 -6.26
CA GLY A 423 -16.42 20.97 -5.09
C GLY A 423 -15.01 21.56 -5.12
N ASP A 424 -14.21 21.24 -4.12
CA ASP A 424 -12.89 21.83 -3.87
C ASP A 424 -11.71 20.98 -4.39
N ALA A 425 -11.97 20.15 -5.40
CA ALA A 425 -10.99 19.26 -6.02
C ALA A 425 -10.30 18.29 -5.04
N GLY A 426 -11.11 17.68 -4.18
CA GLY A 426 -10.68 16.64 -3.24
C GLY A 426 -10.03 17.15 -1.97
N VAL A 427 -9.92 18.46 -1.75
CA VAL A 427 -9.32 19.03 -0.52
C VAL A 427 -10.15 18.67 0.70
N THR A 428 -11.48 18.80 0.65
CA THR A 428 -12.37 18.44 1.75
C THR A 428 -12.33 16.94 2.01
N VAL A 429 -12.34 16.12 0.95
CA VAL A 429 -12.26 14.66 1.07
C VAL A 429 -10.93 14.25 1.70
N ALA A 430 -9.81 14.80 1.24
CA ALA A 430 -8.48 14.51 1.78
C ALA A 430 -8.32 14.90 3.25
N LYS A 431 -8.99 15.96 3.70
CA LYS A 431 -9.00 16.39 5.11
C LYS A 431 -9.86 15.50 6.01
N ARG A 432 -10.94 14.92 5.48
CA ARG A 432 -11.94 14.16 6.26
C ARG A 432 -11.76 12.64 6.14
N ALA A 433 -11.12 12.14 5.10
CA ALA A 433 -10.96 10.73 4.84
C ALA A 433 -10.05 10.05 5.88
N PRO A 434 -10.30 8.78 6.23
CA PRO A 434 -9.51 8.04 7.20
C PRO A 434 -8.20 7.45 6.62
N LEU A 435 -7.89 7.75 5.36
CA LEU A 435 -6.64 7.40 4.69
C LEU A 435 -6.23 8.51 3.69
N PRO A 436 -4.93 8.60 3.33
CA PRO A 436 -4.42 9.56 2.35
C PRO A 436 -5.14 9.50 1.01
N ILE A 437 -5.35 10.68 0.41
CA ILE A 437 -6.09 10.85 -0.85
C ILE A 437 -5.21 11.51 -1.91
N THR A 438 -5.26 11.03 -3.14
CA THR A 438 -4.69 11.77 -4.29
C THR A 438 -5.68 11.87 -5.45
N THR A 439 -5.57 12.93 -6.23
CA THR A 439 -6.41 13.18 -7.42
C THR A 439 -5.80 12.63 -8.71
N GLY A 440 -4.52 12.26 -8.70
CA GLY A 440 -3.85 11.78 -9.91
C GLY A 440 -3.47 12.88 -10.90
N ASN A 441 -3.65 14.16 -10.55
CA ASN A 441 -3.47 15.26 -11.49
C ASN A 441 -1.99 15.50 -11.85
N SER A 442 -1.05 15.19 -10.95
CA SER A 442 0.38 15.38 -11.23
C SER A 442 0.85 14.41 -12.31
N TYR A 443 0.51 13.12 -12.18
CA TYR A 443 0.81 12.13 -13.19
C TYR A 443 0.01 12.36 -14.47
N SER A 444 -1.23 12.88 -14.38
CA SER A 444 -1.99 13.26 -15.58
C SER A 444 -1.29 14.36 -16.39
N ALA A 445 -0.79 15.41 -15.73
CA ALA A 445 0.00 16.45 -16.37
C ALA A 445 1.31 15.88 -16.95
N SER A 446 1.98 14.98 -16.22
CA SER A 446 3.17 14.29 -16.71
C SER A 446 2.89 13.44 -17.95
N GLY A 447 1.82 12.64 -17.93
CA GLY A 447 1.44 11.75 -19.03
C GLY A 447 1.10 12.53 -20.29
N ALA A 448 0.41 13.66 -20.14
CA ALA A 448 0.13 14.56 -21.25
C ALA A 448 1.41 15.10 -21.91
N LEU A 449 2.34 15.65 -21.13
CA LEU A 449 3.60 16.17 -21.66
C LEU A 449 4.51 15.06 -22.21
N TRP A 450 4.46 13.87 -21.60
CA TRP A 450 5.18 12.69 -22.10
C TRP A 450 4.64 12.26 -23.47
N ALA A 451 3.32 12.19 -23.63
CA ALA A 451 2.68 11.88 -24.90
C ALA A 451 2.96 12.96 -25.96
N ALA A 452 2.92 14.24 -25.57
CA ALA A 452 3.28 15.35 -26.46
C ALA A 452 4.73 15.23 -26.95
N HIS A 453 5.67 14.94 -26.05
CA HIS A 453 7.07 14.76 -26.39
C HIS A 453 7.30 13.57 -27.34
N ASP A 454 6.68 12.42 -27.09
CA ASP A 454 6.80 11.26 -27.99
C ASP A 454 6.10 11.51 -29.35
N ALA A 455 4.94 12.20 -29.35
CA ALA A 455 4.24 12.62 -30.56
C ALA A 455 5.11 13.52 -31.44
N VAL A 456 5.73 14.54 -30.86
CA VAL A 456 6.65 15.44 -31.58
C VAL A 456 7.81 14.67 -32.19
N ARG A 457 8.43 13.78 -31.41
CA ARG A 457 9.58 12.97 -31.84
C ARG A 457 9.21 12.01 -32.97
N ARG A 458 8.07 11.31 -32.87
CA ARG A 458 7.62 10.32 -33.87
C ARG A 458 7.09 10.99 -35.13
N LEU A 459 6.38 12.11 -35.00
CA LEU A 459 5.93 12.89 -36.15
C LEU A 459 7.11 13.50 -36.88
N GLY A 460 8.15 13.94 -36.16
CA GLY A 460 9.46 14.35 -36.69
C GLY A 460 9.45 15.61 -37.54
N ILE A 461 8.43 16.46 -37.41
CA ILE A 461 8.27 17.69 -38.21
C ILE A 461 8.87 18.91 -37.51
N ALA A 462 8.69 19.01 -36.19
CA ALA A 462 9.29 20.09 -35.41
C ALA A 462 10.80 19.85 -35.23
N ASP A 463 11.60 20.91 -35.19
CA ASP A 463 13.04 20.83 -34.89
C ASP A 463 13.22 20.63 -33.38
N VAL A 464 13.94 19.57 -33.01
CA VAL A 464 14.19 19.18 -31.62
C VAL A 464 15.68 18.94 -31.43
N ASP A 465 16.26 19.52 -30.39
CA ASP A 465 17.68 19.33 -30.06
C ASP A 465 17.97 17.94 -29.44
N ALA A 466 19.26 17.60 -29.27
CA ALA A 466 19.68 16.32 -28.71
C ALA A 466 19.21 16.07 -27.25
N LYS A 467 18.79 17.13 -26.54
CA LYS A 467 18.24 17.03 -25.18
C LYS A 467 16.70 16.95 -25.19
N GLY A 468 16.08 16.97 -26.36
CA GLY A 468 14.62 16.92 -26.49
C GLY A 468 13.94 18.29 -26.42
N HIS A 469 14.68 19.41 -26.47
CA HIS A 469 14.08 20.73 -26.47
C HIS A 469 13.58 21.12 -27.86
N ILE A 470 12.41 21.74 -27.91
CA ILE A 470 11.72 22.18 -29.12
C ILE A 470 12.30 23.54 -29.54
N LYS A 471 12.92 23.59 -30.72
CA LYS A 471 13.36 24.83 -31.36
C LYS A 471 12.22 25.47 -32.13
N GLY A 472 11.19 25.87 -31.40
CA GLY A 472 9.94 26.35 -31.97
C GLY A 472 9.02 26.93 -30.91
N LYS A 473 7.77 27.17 -31.30
CA LYS A 473 6.79 27.84 -30.45
C LYS A 473 5.81 26.83 -29.87
N ALA A 474 5.62 26.88 -28.57
CA ALA A 474 4.60 26.12 -27.85
C ALA A 474 3.50 27.03 -27.32
N MET A 475 2.30 26.47 -27.13
CA MET A 475 1.16 27.17 -26.54
C MET A 475 0.48 26.33 -25.47
N VAL A 476 0.03 26.99 -24.39
CA VAL A 476 -0.87 26.39 -23.40
C VAL A 476 -2.16 27.19 -23.34
N VAL A 477 -3.27 26.57 -23.75
CA VAL A 477 -4.61 27.13 -23.67
C VAL A 477 -5.28 26.68 -22.38
N GLY A 478 -5.76 27.63 -21.58
CA GLY A 478 -6.14 27.38 -20.19
C GLY A 478 -4.95 27.42 -19.24
N ALA A 479 -3.93 28.23 -19.55
CA ALA A 479 -2.66 28.29 -18.81
C ALA A 479 -2.83 28.64 -17.31
N THR A 480 -3.90 29.33 -16.90
CA THR A 480 -4.15 29.67 -15.49
C THR A 480 -4.83 28.54 -14.71
N GLY A 481 -5.20 27.44 -15.37
CA GLY A 481 -5.79 26.26 -14.75
C GLY A 481 -4.77 25.39 -14.01
N ALA A 482 -5.28 24.39 -13.28
CA ALA A 482 -4.46 23.49 -12.47
C ALA A 482 -3.39 22.75 -13.30
N ILE A 483 -3.82 22.05 -14.35
CA ILE A 483 -2.91 21.32 -15.24
C ILE A 483 -2.18 22.29 -16.16
N GLY A 484 -2.90 23.27 -16.72
CA GLY A 484 -2.33 24.26 -17.65
C GLY A 484 -1.14 25.02 -17.07
N SER A 485 -1.21 25.47 -15.82
CA SER A 485 -0.12 26.22 -15.18
C SER A 485 1.14 25.38 -14.98
N VAL A 486 0.99 24.09 -14.72
CA VAL A 486 2.14 23.17 -14.64
C VAL A 486 2.71 22.85 -16.01
N CYS A 487 1.84 22.57 -16.99
CA CYS A 487 2.27 22.38 -18.37
C CYS A 487 3.02 23.61 -18.90
N ALA A 488 2.57 24.82 -18.57
CA ALA A 488 3.25 26.06 -18.89
C ALA A 488 4.65 26.13 -18.27
N ARG A 489 4.79 25.87 -16.96
CA ARG A 489 6.11 25.86 -16.29
C ARG A 489 7.07 24.85 -16.91
N LEU A 490 6.59 23.64 -17.20
CA LEU A 490 7.43 22.58 -17.77
C LEU A 490 7.79 22.84 -19.24
N LEU A 491 6.85 23.33 -20.06
CA LEU A 491 7.12 23.72 -21.44
C LEU A 491 8.03 24.95 -21.54
N ALA A 492 7.99 25.86 -20.56
CA ALA A 492 8.91 27.00 -20.49
C ALA A 492 10.38 26.57 -20.33
N MET A 493 10.62 25.35 -19.84
CA MET A 493 11.95 24.74 -19.79
C MET A 493 12.31 23.97 -21.07
N ALA A 494 11.32 23.65 -21.92
CA ALA A 494 11.44 22.72 -23.03
C ALA A 494 11.31 23.34 -24.42
N ALA A 495 10.81 24.56 -24.55
CA ALA A 495 10.65 25.27 -25.83
C ALA A 495 11.47 26.58 -25.87
N ASP A 496 11.67 27.13 -27.08
CA ASP A 496 12.32 28.44 -27.27
C ASP A 496 11.34 29.61 -27.08
N GLU A 497 10.06 29.43 -27.43
CA GLU A 497 8.98 30.39 -27.16
C GLU A 497 7.76 29.68 -26.58
N LEU A 498 7.10 30.31 -25.61
CA LEU A 498 5.89 29.79 -24.97
C LEU A 498 4.79 30.86 -24.91
N TRP A 499 3.64 30.56 -25.50
CA TRP A 499 2.41 31.34 -25.40
C TRP A 499 1.51 30.81 -24.29
N LEU A 500 1.24 31.64 -23.29
CA LEU A 500 0.27 31.37 -22.25
C LEU A 500 -1.06 32.00 -22.65
N VAL A 501 -2.12 31.20 -22.77
CA VAL A 501 -3.44 31.69 -23.18
C VAL A 501 -4.48 31.42 -22.09
N SER A 502 -5.21 32.45 -21.67
CA SER A 502 -6.32 32.34 -20.71
C SER A 502 -7.28 33.53 -20.79
N ILE A 503 -8.54 33.28 -20.47
CA ILE A 503 -9.58 34.31 -20.28
C ILE A 503 -9.43 35.12 -18.98
N GLU A 504 -8.40 34.84 -18.17
CA GLU A 504 -8.13 35.50 -16.89
C GLU A 504 -6.82 36.34 -16.95
N PRO A 505 -6.84 37.55 -17.54
CA PRO A 505 -5.61 38.30 -17.82
C PRO A 505 -4.74 38.58 -16.59
N ALA A 506 -5.35 38.91 -15.45
CA ALA A 506 -4.61 39.20 -14.22
C ALA A 506 -3.83 37.97 -13.71
N LYS A 507 -4.46 36.79 -13.72
CA LYS A 507 -3.79 35.54 -13.32
C LYS A 507 -2.72 35.14 -14.33
N LEU A 508 -2.95 35.40 -15.61
CA LEU A 508 -2.01 35.11 -16.68
C LEU A 508 -0.72 35.94 -16.54
N LEU A 509 -0.86 37.24 -16.22
CA LEU A 509 0.28 38.12 -15.93
C LEU A 509 1.05 37.67 -14.69
N ALA A 510 0.36 37.25 -13.63
CA ALA A 510 1.01 36.70 -12.44
C ALA A 510 1.78 35.41 -12.74
N LEU A 511 1.18 34.48 -13.50
CA LEU A 511 1.83 33.24 -13.92
C LEU A 511 3.07 33.51 -14.78
N LYS A 512 2.99 34.45 -15.73
CA LYS A 512 4.15 34.87 -16.54
C LYS A 512 5.28 35.38 -15.64
N ALA A 513 4.99 36.31 -14.72
CA ALA A 513 6.00 36.87 -13.82
C ALA A 513 6.64 35.79 -12.94
N ASP A 514 5.86 34.81 -12.48
CA ASP A 514 6.39 33.69 -11.70
C ASP A 514 7.28 32.77 -12.55
N ILE A 515 6.88 32.43 -13.78
CA ILE A 515 7.68 31.61 -14.68
C ILE A 515 9.00 32.31 -15.02
N GLU A 516 8.97 33.61 -15.31
CA GLU A 516 10.16 34.41 -15.63
C GLU A 516 11.13 34.51 -14.45
N ARG A 517 10.61 34.59 -13.22
CA ARG A 517 11.44 34.58 -12.00
C ARG A 517 12.23 33.27 -11.84
N ASP A 518 11.71 32.16 -12.36
CA ASP A 518 12.35 30.85 -12.30
C ASP A 518 13.39 30.64 -13.42
N ASN A 519 13.76 31.69 -14.17
CA ASN A 519 14.71 31.69 -15.28
C ASN A 519 14.40 30.61 -16.35
N PRO A 520 13.29 30.77 -17.09
CA PRO A 520 12.88 29.79 -18.08
C PRO A 520 13.84 29.81 -19.28
N ARG A 521 13.81 28.74 -20.08
CA ARG A 521 14.47 28.74 -21.39
C ARG A 521 13.67 29.58 -22.39
N ALA A 522 12.35 29.43 -22.36
CA ALA A 522 11.46 30.03 -23.34
C ALA A 522 11.31 31.54 -23.15
N ALA A 523 11.20 32.28 -24.24
CA ALA A 523 10.59 33.60 -24.22
C ALA A 523 9.08 33.45 -23.95
N ILE A 524 8.58 34.11 -22.90
CA ILE A 524 7.20 33.94 -22.44
C ILE A 524 6.31 35.03 -23.04
N HIS A 525 5.23 34.61 -23.70
CA HIS A 525 4.21 35.47 -24.30
C HIS A 525 2.84 35.20 -23.65
N VAL A 526 1.94 36.17 -23.71
CA VAL A 526 0.59 36.05 -23.13
C VAL A 526 -0.45 36.49 -24.16
N GLY A 527 -1.57 35.78 -24.20
CA GLY A 527 -2.71 36.10 -25.06
C GLY A 527 -4.04 35.81 -24.37
N ALA A 528 -5.07 36.56 -24.74
CA ALA A 528 -6.44 36.29 -24.28
C ALA A 528 -7.21 35.38 -25.25
N ASP A 529 -6.79 35.33 -26.53
CA ASP A 529 -7.35 34.49 -27.58
C ASP A 529 -6.24 33.58 -28.15
N ALA A 530 -6.54 32.29 -28.28
CA ALA A 530 -5.60 31.32 -28.84
C ALA A 530 -5.42 31.55 -30.35
N ASP A 531 -6.49 31.92 -31.04
CA ASP A 531 -6.55 31.96 -32.50
C ASP A 531 -5.63 33.01 -33.13
N GLU A 532 -5.24 34.04 -32.40
CA GLU A 532 -4.36 35.12 -32.89
C GLU A 532 -2.94 34.62 -33.17
N HIS A 533 -2.49 33.58 -32.46
CA HIS A 533 -1.08 33.12 -32.51
C HIS A 533 -0.92 31.63 -32.80
N ILE A 534 -2.02 30.87 -32.87
CA ILE A 534 -2.01 29.41 -33.02
C ILE A 534 -1.37 28.92 -34.34
N ALA A 535 -1.35 29.76 -35.37
CA ALA A 535 -0.83 29.43 -36.70
C ALA A 535 0.69 29.17 -36.73
N ASP A 536 1.42 29.66 -35.72
CA ASP A 536 2.87 29.48 -35.64
C ASP A 536 3.30 28.31 -34.73
N MET A 537 2.36 27.74 -33.96
CA MET A 537 2.66 26.79 -32.87
C MET A 537 2.99 25.39 -33.40
N ASP A 538 4.06 24.80 -32.87
CA ASP A 538 4.45 23.42 -33.14
C ASP A 538 3.82 22.44 -32.12
N VAL A 539 3.65 22.89 -30.88
CA VAL A 539 3.02 22.11 -29.80
C VAL A 539 1.98 22.96 -29.08
N ILE A 540 0.80 22.40 -28.88
CA ILE A 540 -0.32 23.04 -28.20
C ILE A 540 -0.81 22.10 -27.10
N VAL A 541 -0.97 22.61 -25.88
CA VAL A 541 -1.63 21.88 -24.79
C VAL A 541 -2.93 22.61 -24.45
N THR A 542 -4.07 21.92 -24.53
CA THR A 542 -5.37 22.48 -24.14
C THR A 542 -5.81 21.86 -22.81
N ALA A 543 -6.02 22.71 -21.80
CA ALA A 543 -6.32 22.29 -20.44
C ALA A 543 -7.44 23.14 -19.83
N THR A 544 -8.56 23.27 -20.54
CA THR A 544 -9.66 24.14 -20.08
C THR A 544 -10.72 23.40 -19.26
N SER A 545 -11.54 24.19 -18.56
CA SER A 545 -12.74 23.72 -17.86
C SER A 545 -14.03 24.16 -18.57
N GLY A 546 -13.92 24.68 -19.79
CA GLY A 546 -15.02 25.32 -20.52
C GLY A 546 -15.82 24.32 -21.35
N ALA A 547 -16.48 23.35 -20.71
CA ALA A 547 -17.26 22.34 -21.42
C ALA A 547 -18.24 22.95 -22.44
N GLY A 548 -18.11 22.57 -23.71
CA GLY A 548 -18.98 23.01 -24.80
C GLY A 548 -18.72 24.40 -25.37
N LYS A 549 -17.65 25.10 -24.95
CA LYS A 549 -17.21 26.35 -25.60
C LYS A 549 -16.11 26.04 -26.60
N LYS A 550 -16.15 26.68 -27.77
CA LYS A 550 -15.04 26.62 -28.73
C LYS A 550 -13.81 27.30 -28.12
N VAL A 551 -12.78 26.51 -27.82
CA VAL A 551 -11.54 26.97 -27.15
C VAL A 551 -10.51 27.49 -28.16
N LEU A 552 -10.45 26.85 -29.32
CA LEU A 552 -9.61 27.26 -30.44
C LEU A 552 -10.24 26.83 -31.76
N ASP A 553 -9.84 27.45 -32.86
CA ASP A 553 -10.17 27.02 -34.21
C ASP A 553 -9.06 26.14 -34.80
N ILE A 554 -9.33 24.83 -34.87
CA ILE A 554 -8.37 23.87 -35.42
C ILE A 554 -7.99 24.19 -36.87
N MET A 555 -8.84 24.89 -37.63
CA MET A 555 -8.55 25.27 -39.02
C MET A 555 -7.40 26.27 -39.14
N LYS A 556 -7.09 27.02 -38.08
CA LYS A 556 -5.99 27.99 -38.03
C LYS A 556 -4.66 27.37 -37.58
N VAL A 557 -4.67 26.13 -37.09
CA VAL A 557 -3.49 25.46 -36.54
C VAL A 557 -2.47 25.19 -37.65
N LYS A 558 -1.18 25.34 -37.33
CA LYS A 558 -0.06 25.00 -38.23
C LYS A 558 -0.14 23.55 -38.71
N PRO A 559 -0.03 23.25 -40.02
CA PRO A 559 0.10 21.87 -40.48
C PRO A 559 1.29 21.17 -39.81
N GLY A 560 1.07 19.97 -39.30
CA GLY A 560 2.06 19.18 -38.57
C GLY A 560 2.26 19.57 -37.11
N ALA A 561 1.39 20.44 -36.54
CA ALA A 561 1.39 20.70 -35.11
C ALA A 561 0.88 19.49 -34.32
N VAL A 562 1.34 19.37 -33.07
CA VAL A 562 0.85 18.40 -32.09
C VAL A 562 -0.01 19.11 -31.06
N ILE A 563 -1.26 18.68 -30.91
CA ILE A 563 -2.20 19.17 -29.90
C ILE A 563 -2.44 18.09 -28.86
N THR A 564 -2.21 18.39 -27.58
CA THR A 564 -2.53 17.53 -26.44
C THR A 564 -3.72 18.09 -25.68
N ASP A 565 -4.86 17.42 -25.79
CA ASP A 565 -6.14 17.83 -25.20
C ASP A 565 -6.44 17.12 -23.88
N VAL A 566 -5.96 17.71 -22.79
CA VAL A 566 -6.10 17.18 -21.44
C VAL A 566 -7.41 17.59 -20.77
N ALA A 567 -8.27 18.34 -21.45
CA ALA A 567 -9.55 18.75 -20.91
C ALA A 567 -10.48 17.55 -20.73
N ARG A 568 -11.35 17.62 -19.71
CA ARG A 568 -12.40 16.62 -19.49
C ARG A 568 -13.71 17.33 -19.15
N PRO A 569 -14.72 17.30 -20.03
CA PRO A 569 -14.71 16.76 -21.41
C PRO A 569 -13.65 17.40 -22.33
N LEU A 570 -13.31 16.73 -23.44
CA LEU A 570 -12.33 17.21 -24.42
C LEU A 570 -12.75 18.56 -25.03
N ASP A 571 -11.76 19.41 -25.30
CA ASP A 571 -11.94 20.72 -25.95
C ASP A 571 -12.17 20.57 -27.47
N LEU A 572 -11.64 19.52 -28.10
CA LEU A 572 -11.77 19.24 -29.53
C LEU A 572 -12.67 18.03 -29.80
N SER A 573 -13.68 18.22 -30.68
CA SER A 573 -14.57 17.15 -31.10
C SER A 573 -13.93 16.26 -32.17
N ALA A 574 -14.39 15.00 -32.28
CA ALA A 574 -13.93 14.11 -33.36
C ALA A 574 -14.19 14.67 -34.76
N GLU A 575 -15.28 15.43 -34.93
CA GLU A 575 -15.61 16.12 -36.17
C GLU A 575 -14.59 17.22 -36.50
N ASP A 576 -14.16 17.98 -35.50
CA ASP A 576 -13.16 19.04 -35.70
C ASP A 576 -11.79 18.45 -36.05
N VAL A 577 -11.36 17.40 -35.34
CA VAL A 577 -10.12 16.69 -35.65
C VAL A 577 -10.13 16.12 -37.07
N ALA A 578 -11.26 15.56 -37.51
CA ALA A 578 -11.40 15.00 -38.86
C ALA A 578 -11.22 16.05 -39.98
N LYS A 579 -11.50 17.34 -39.72
CA LYS A 579 -11.31 18.44 -40.69
C LYS A 579 -9.83 18.75 -40.95
N ARG A 580 -8.93 18.34 -40.05
CA ARG A 580 -7.48 18.60 -40.11
C ARG A 580 -6.67 17.32 -39.96
N PRO A 581 -6.69 16.42 -40.98
CA PRO A 581 -5.91 15.18 -40.96
C PRO A 581 -4.39 15.41 -41.02
N ASP A 582 -3.97 16.67 -41.24
CA ASP A 582 -2.59 17.13 -41.21
C ASP A 582 -2.13 17.65 -39.82
N VAL A 583 -2.98 17.56 -38.79
CA VAL A 583 -2.67 17.94 -37.40
C VAL A 583 -2.81 16.71 -36.50
N LEU A 584 -1.86 16.49 -35.61
CA LEU A 584 -1.90 15.37 -34.67
C LEU A 584 -2.57 15.81 -33.37
N VAL A 585 -3.78 15.34 -33.11
CA VAL A 585 -4.53 15.62 -31.86
C VAL A 585 -4.55 14.37 -30.98
N ILE A 586 -4.08 14.51 -29.75
CA ILE A 586 -3.92 13.43 -28.76
C ILE A 586 -4.62 13.83 -27.46
N GLU A 587 -5.24 12.88 -26.75
CA GLU A 587 -6.05 13.19 -25.56
C GLU A 587 -5.23 13.19 -24.26
N SER A 588 -4.44 12.14 -24.04
CA SER A 588 -3.56 12.05 -22.87
C SER A 588 -2.56 10.91 -23.05
N GLY A 589 -1.50 10.90 -22.23
CA GLY A 589 -0.64 9.72 -22.13
C GLY A 589 -1.23 8.67 -21.20
N GLU A 590 -1.71 7.57 -21.77
CA GLU A 590 -2.04 6.38 -20.99
C GLU A 590 -0.78 5.62 -20.58
N ILE A 591 -0.84 4.95 -19.43
CA ILE A 591 0.33 4.37 -18.79
C ILE A 591 0.23 2.85 -18.82
N GLU A 592 1.25 2.21 -19.39
CA GLU A 592 1.48 0.77 -19.29
C GLU A 592 2.01 0.47 -17.88
N LEU A 593 1.27 -0.37 -17.14
CA LEU A 593 1.63 -0.80 -15.80
C LEU A 593 2.60 -2.00 -15.89
N PRO A 594 3.53 -2.12 -14.93
CA PRO A 594 4.50 -3.22 -14.93
C PRO A 594 3.86 -4.55 -14.45
N GLY A 595 4.43 -5.69 -14.86
CA GLY A 595 3.96 -7.04 -14.47
C GLY A 595 2.91 -7.62 -15.42
N ASP A 596 1.93 -8.34 -14.88
CA ASP A 596 0.75 -8.84 -15.61
C ASP A 596 -0.54 -8.40 -14.91
N PRO A 597 -0.91 -7.12 -15.04
CA PRO A 597 -2.06 -6.55 -14.35
C PRO A 597 -3.37 -7.25 -14.74
N GLN A 598 -4.12 -7.67 -13.72
CA GLN A 598 -5.44 -8.27 -13.86
C GLN A 598 -6.49 -7.33 -13.26
N MET A 599 -7.38 -6.79 -14.10
CA MET A 599 -8.52 -5.97 -13.69
C MET A 599 -9.64 -6.04 -14.73
N LYS A 600 -10.88 -5.71 -14.32
CA LYS A 600 -11.99 -5.53 -15.26
C LYS A 600 -11.72 -4.34 -16.20
N GLY A 601 -12.34 -4.38 -17.37
CA GLY A 601 -12.14 -3.37 -18.41
C GLY A 601 -12.57 -1.96 -17.98
N ILE A 602 -11.65 -1.01 -18.12
CA ILE A 602 -11.89 0.42 -17.85
C ILE A 602 -11.95 1.26 -19.14
N GLY A 603 -12.12 0.62 -20.30
CA GLY A 603 -12.11 1.29 -21.61
C GLY A 603 -10.73 1.44 -22.25
N LEU A 604 -9.70 0.78 -21.70
CA LEU A 604 -8.33 0.80 -22.20
C LEU A 604 -7.83 -0.64 -22.48
N PRO A 605 -6.75 -0.80 -23.29
CA PRO A 605 -6.12 -2.10 -23.52
C PRO A 605 -5.67 -2.80 -22.22
N LYS A 606 -5.49 -4.12 -22.26
CA LYS A 606 -4.98 -4.89 -21.11
C LYS A 606 -3.61 -4.35 -20.68
N GLY A 607 -3.41 -4.19 -19.37
CA GLY A 607 -2.15 -3.69 -18.79
C GLY A 607 -2.00 -2.16 -18.84
N VAL A 608 -2.95 -1.44 -19.43
CA VAL A 608 -2.92 0.02 -19.56
C VAL A 608 -3.90 0.68 -18.59
N ALA A 609 -3.48 1.77 -17.97
CA ALA A 609 -4.26 2.55 -17.02
C ALA A 609 -4.25 4.05 -17.37
N TYR A 610 -5.31 4.75 -16.96
CA TYR A 610 -5.30 6.21 -16.94
C TYR A 610 -4.20 6.72 -16.02
N ALA A 611 -3.55 7.83 -16.40
CA ALA A 611 -2.46 8.43 -15.63
C ALA A 611 -2.83 8.74 -14.17
N CYS A 612 -4.09 9.12 -13.89
CA CYS A 612 -4.54 9.37 -12.52
C CYS A 612 -4.58 8.10 -11.65
N LEU A 613 -4.95 6.95 -12.22
CA LEU A 613 -4.87 5.65 -11.56
C LEU A 613 -3.40 5.24 -11.40
N ALA A 614 -2.57 5.46 -12.41
CA ALA A 614 -1.14 5.19 -12.36
C ALA A 614 -0.43 5.97 -11.22
N GLU A 615 -0.83 7.22 -10.94
CA GLU A 615 -0.33 7.97 -9.76
C GLU A 615 -0.57 7.22 -8.44
N THR A 616 -1.78 6.70 -8.27
CA THR A 616 -2.14 6.01 -7.03
C THR A 616 -1.34 4.72 -6.90
N ILE A 617 -1.17 3.99 -8.01
CA ILE A 617 -0.41 2.75 -8.08
C ILE A 617 1.08 3.01 -7.81
N VAL A 618 1.68 4.04 -8.40
CA VAL A 618 3.11 4.32 -8.22
C VAL A 618 3.43 4.77 -6.80
N LEU A 619 2.55 5.58 -6.18
CA LEU A 619 2.69 5.98 -4.78
C LEU A 619 2.62 4.75 -3.86
N ALA A 620 1.73 3.80 -4.16
CA ALA A 620 1.64 2.56 -3.41
C ALA A 620 2.88 1.67 -3.60
N LEU A 621 3.40 1.53 -4.82
CA LEU A 621 4.64 0.79 -5.10
C LEU A 621 5.86 1.41 -4.39
N GLU A 622 5.96 2.73 -4.38
CA GLU A 622 7.03 3.45 -3.68
C GLU A 622 6.86 3.37 -2.16
N GLY A 623 5.61 3.26 -1.69
CA GLY A 623 5.30 3.31 -0.26
C GLY A 623 5.05 4.69 0.30
N ARG A 624 4.72 5.64 -0.56
CA ARG A 624 4.47 7.02 -0.18
C ARG A 624 2.98 7.23 -0.02
N TYR A 625 2.50 6.93 1.18
CA TYR A 625 1.09 7.08 1.54
C TYR A 625 0.85 8.48 2.09
N GLU A 626 0.77 9.45 1.20
CA GLU A 626 0.54 10.85 1.54
C GLU A 626 -0.51 11.47 0.63
N THR A 627 -1.05 12.61 1.07
CA THR A 627 -1.93 13.43 0.23
C THR A 627 -1.07 14.13 -0.82
N PHE A 628 -0.76 13.41 -1.90
CA PHE A 628 0.26 13.82 -2.87
C PHE A 628 -0.21 15.00 -3.74
N THR A 629 -1.34 14.83 -4.43
CA THR A 629 -1.94 15.87 -5.27
C THR A 629 -3.42 16.07 -4.95
N VAL A 630 -3.78 17.26 -4.44
CA VAL A 630 -5.16 17.68 -4.18
C VAL A 630 -5.35 19.16 -4.49
N GLY A 631 -6.59 19.58 -4.69
CA GLY A 631 -6.89 20.97 -4.98
C GLY A 631 -6.55 21.37 -6.41
N ARG A 632 -6.56 22.68 -6.65
CA ARG A 632 -6.38 23.27 -7.99
C ARG A 632 -4.98 23.84 -8.22
N ASN A 633 -4.13 23.91 -7.20
CA ASN A 633 -2.75 24.36 -7.32
C ASN A 633 -1.85 23.14 -7.30
N ILE A 634 -1.38 22.71 -8.48
CA ILE A 634 -0.49 21.56 -8.61
C ILE A 634 0.95 22.07 -8.57
N GLU A 635 1.79 21.43 -7.75
CA GLU A 635 3.23 21.71 -7.67
C GLU A 635 3.94 21.05 -8.86
N TRP A 636 4.65 21.81 -9.68
CA TRP A 636 5.29 21.29 -10.89
C TRP A 636 6.48 20.37 -10.56
N GLU A 637 7.10 20.54 -9.40
CA GLU A 637 8.13 19.66 -8.86
C GLU A 637 7.58 18.25 -8.60
N LYS A 638 6.37 18.14 -8.05
CA LYS A 638 5.69 16.85 -7.84
C LYS A 638 5.38 16.14 -9.16
N VAL A 639 5.13 16.88 -10.24
CA VAL A 639 4.97 16.30 -11.58
C VAL A 639 6.27 15.65 -12.07
N LYS A 640 7.41 16.30 -11.87
CA LYS A 640 8.73 15.71 -12.21
C LYS A 640 9.07 14.53 -11.31
N GLU A 641 8.74 14.63 -10.03
CA GLU A 641 8.95 13.58 -9.04
C GLU A 641 8.15 12.32 -9.38
N ILE A 642 6.84 12.46 -9.61
CA ILE A 642 5.97 11.32 -9.87
C ILE A 642 6.31 10.63 -11.21
N TYR A 643 6.74 11.40 -12.21
CA TYR A 643 7.28 10.86 -13.46
C TYR A 643 8.48 9.95 -13.21
N ARG A 644 9.46 10.41 -12.41
CA ARG A 644 10.66 9.63 -12.05
C ARG A 644 10.32 8.39 -11.25
N LEU A 645 9.37 8.48 -10.33
CA LEU A 645 8.84 7.31 -9.61
C LEU A 645 8.19 6.32 -10.58
N GLY A 646 7.43 6.82 -11.55
CA GLY A 646 6.85 6.01 -12.63
C GLY A 646 7.90 5.17 -13.35
N LEU A 647 8.96 5.83 -13.82
CA LEU A 647 10.08 5.17 -14.49
C LEU A 647 10.80 4.17 -13.59
N LYS A 648 11.08 4.54 -12.32
CA LYS A 648 11.70 3.65 -11.32
C LYS A 648 10.91 2.34 -11.16
N HIS A 649 9.60 2.43 -11.19
CA HIS A 649 8.69 1.30 -11.04
C HIS A 649 8.33 0.61 -12.35
N GLY A 650 8.95 0.99 -13.47
CA GLY A 650 8.75 0.32 -14.77
C GLY A 650 7.50 0.72 -15.52
N MET A 651 6.86 1.84 -15.15
CA MET A 651 5.77 2.41 -15.94
C MET A 651 6.30 2.97 -17.26
N LYS A 652 5.50 2.82 -18.31
CA LYS A 652 5.82 3.33 -19.65
C LYS A 652 4.64 4.07 -20.23
N LEU A 653 4.89 4.97 -21.17
CA LEU A 653 3.84 5.48 -22.04
C LEU A 653 3.35 4.31 -22.92
N ALA A 654 2.09 3.91 -22.77
CA ALA A 654 1.55 2.75 -23.48
C ALA A 654 1.36 3.03 -24.97
N ALA A 655 0.66 4.11 -25.25
CA ALA A 655 0.35 4.55 -26.60
C ALA A 655 0.01 6.04 -26.59
N ILE A 656 -0.02 6.60 -27.78
CA ILE A 656 -0.56 7.93 -28.02
C ILE A 656 -1.95 7.74 -28.63
N SER A 657 -2.97 8.17 -27.90
CA SER A 657 -4.37 8.04 -28.31
C SER A 657 -4.95 9.39 -28.71
N GLY A 658 -5.72 9.42 -29.79
CA GLY A 658 -6.56 10.54 -30.19
C GLY A 658 -8.04 10.20 -30.03
N VAL A 659 -8.90 11.09 -30.53
CA VAL A 659 -10.38 11.00 -30.46
C VAL A 659 -10.99 9.70 -31.00
N ASN A 660 -10.25 8.97 -31.85
CA ASN A 660 -10.69 7.71 -32.46
C ASN A 660 -9.93 6.48 -31.93
N GLY A 661 -9.14 6.64 -30.86
CA GLY A 661 -8.31 5.58 -30.27
C GLY A 661 -6.82 5.74 -30.56
N VAL A 662 -6.08 4.64 -30.43
CA VAL A 662 -4.61 4.59 -30.50
C VAL A 662 -4.10 4.87 -31.91
N TYR A 663 -3.11 5.76 -32.06
CA TYR A 663 -2.41 5.99 -33.32
C TYR A 663 -1.37 4.90 -33.62
N THR A 664 -1.43 4.37 -34.84
CA THR A 664 -0.39 3.48 -35.40
C THR A 664 0.74 4.26 -36.03
N ASP A 665 1.89 3.60 -36.29
CA ASP A 665 2.98 4.21 -37.05
C ASP A 665 2.54 4.64 -38.47
N SER A 666 1.63 3.89 -39.10
CA SER A 666 1.04 4.28 -40.38
C SER A 666 0.18 5.54 -40.29
N ASP A 667 -0.56 5.73 -39.19
CA ASP A 667 -1.34 6.95 -39.00
C ASP A 667 -0.43 8.16 -38.88
N LEU A 668 0.64 8.04 -38.08
CA LEU A 668 1.62 9.12 -37.90
C LEU A 668 2.34 9.45 -39.21
N ALA A 669 2.70 8.43 -40.00
CA ALA A 669 3.31 8.62 -41.32
C ALA A 669 2.37 9.37 -42.28
N ARG A 670 1.08 9.01 -42.29
CA ARG A 670 0.07 9.68 -43.11
C ARG A 670 -0.14 11.14 -42.68
N ILE A 671 -0.26 11.41 -41.38
CA ILE A 671 -0.39 12.77 -40.84
C ILE A 671 0.84 13.59 -41.25
N ARG A 672 2.04 13.01 -41.14
CA ARG A 672 3.29 13.65 -41.54
C ARG A 672 3.29 14.03 -43.03
N GLU A 673 2.91 13.11 -43.91
CA GLU A 673 2.85 13.34 -45.35
C GLU A 673 1.90 14.49 -45.70
N LEU A 674 0.68 14.46 -45.15
CA LEU A 674 -0.33 15.50 -45.37
C LEU A 674 0.13 16.86 -44.85
N ALA A 675 0.80 16.89 -43.69
CA ALA A 675 1.35 18.10 -43.12
C ALA A 675 2.45 18.72 -43.99
N LEU A 676 3.36 17.90 -44.51
CA LEU A 676 4.45 18.38 -45.38
C LEU A 676 3.92 18.89 -46.72
N ALA A 677 2.99 18.17 -47.36
CA ALA A 677 2.35 18.61 -48.60
C ALA A 677 1.67 19.97 -48.42
N LYS A 678 0.91 20.16 -47.34
CA LYS A 678 0.23 21.42 -47.07
C LYS A 678 1.18 22.57 -46.72
N ARG A 679 2.32 22.28 -46.08
CA ARG A 679 3.40 23.27 -45.87
C ARG A 679 4.03 23.69 -47.20
N GLU A 680 4.16 22.77 -48.17
CA GLU A 680 4.65 23.09 -49.51
C GLU A 680 3.66 23.95 -50.30
N GLU A 681 2.36 23.63 -50.25
CA GLU A 681 1.30 24.46 -50.86
C GLU A 681 1.24 25.89 -50.28
N SER A 682 1.65 26.04 -49.01
CA SER A 682 1.63 27.32 -48.30
C SER A 682 2.95 28.10 -48.44
N ARG A 683 3.96 27.58 -49.14
CA ARG A 683 5.20 28.33 -49.41
C ARG A 683 4.92 29.39 -50.50
N PRO A 684 5.25 30.66 -50.25
CA PRO A 684 4.98 31.76 -51.18
C PRO A 684 5.79 31.68 -52.48
#